data_AF-A0A0C2Y0D5-F1
#
_entry.id   AF-A0A0C2Y0D5-F1
#
_cell.length_a   1.000
_cell.length_b   1.000
_cell.length_c   1.000
_cell.angle_alpha   90.00
_cell.angle_beta   90.00
_cell.angle_gamma   90.00
#
_symmetry.space_group_name_H-M   'P 1'
#
loop_
_entity.id
_entity.type
_entity.pdbx_description
1 polymer ?
#
loop_
_entity_poly.entity_id
_entity_poly.type
_entity_poly.pdbx_seq_one_letter_code
_entity_poly.pdbx_strand_id
1 'polypeptide(L)'
;MPSVASLSRDLQTAASSPLLVHSLHETRSSVLSLAANENYIFSGSQNRDIAVWDKTTFQLKGTLRGHTGSVLGLEYAKEKNWLFSSSGDSTVRVWSAVTLEPIYVITPYMGEGSGDLFSLSWSSEMQTIFLGCQNTSLQWFDFREPISRSPSSLSFVDAHKFFDSYPQYERKPADIHANNKGAKLYGRSSPESDHSDAAHQEYLSIPASNVIDSAHYGYIYCMVVLRKSGHGIQLATGSGDETVKLWSCSSQTPELVHEFLCDHGAVLALVAKGDTIYAGCQDGYVRVFDLETKTFVRTIIVQEGIDILAMSMLGSDLYTCSANGWVKRWSASFDCTASWKGHDGIVLSSIITQRNGSDLSGFCLITGGSDEHIKVHSTGLLNLKYLLNERETLDTMVYALSKFVSIPSISSDPSHMEDCRQAAIWLRKCLGQLGAHTSLLATGEGTNPVVLATFEGSVRDKTKPRILFYGHYDVIPAPPEGWNSPPFTLTGRNGYLHGRGVTDDKGPIIAVACAAAELLSRRALEVDLIFLIEGEEETGSHGFRAAVQQHKAAVGEIDAILVSNSTWIGDDRPCITYGLRGVVHCAVEASKPTLISSDRPDLHSGIEGGAVAEPMVDMVKLLATLLDGKRVVQIPHFYDRVRPETSEEKELYKLLSEVTQRPATLLSSRWREPSLTIHSVEISGPKNATVIPGTVKAQISLRIVPDQDLDTIVNALREHLQISFDGLKSPNTLVINVEHTADWWLGNLDDHWFESLESAVREEWGEEPLRIREGGSIPSVPYLEKEFKCHALHLPMGQSSDQAHLPNERIALRNLHKGKAVVERFLLKVADKNSLDTIPS
;
A
#
# COMPACT_ATOMS: atom_id res chain seq x y z
N MET A 1 -31.94 -14.20 -6.77
CA MET A 1 -30.56 -14.74 -6.76
C MET A 1 -29.87 -14.24 -5.50
N PRO A 2 -29.00 -15.03 -4.85
CA PRO A 2 -28.32 -14.58 -3.64
C PRO A 2 -27.40 -13.41 -4.01
N SER A 3 -27.53 -12.29 -3.31
CA SER A 3 -26.71 -11.10 -3.47
C SER A 3 -25.23 -11.46 -3.36
N VAL A 4 -24.47 -11.17 -4.40
CA VAL A 4 -23.00 -11.26 -4.40
C VAL A 4 -22.49 -10.45 -3.20
N ALA A 5 -21.77 -11.12 -2.30
CA ALA A 5 -21.30 -10.52 -1.06
C ALA A 5 -20.52 -9.23 -1.32
N SER A 6 -20.96 -8.13 -0.73
CA SER A 6 -20.19 -6.88 -0.69
C SER A 6 -18.88 -7.14 0.06
N LEU A 7 -17.76 -7.00 -0.65
CA LEU A 7 -16.40 -7.20 -0.12
C LEU A 7 -15.77 -5.91 0.45
N SER A 8 -16.50 -4.78 0.44
CA SER A 8 -16.00 -3.51 0.98
C SER A 8 -16.20 -3.46 2.49
N ARG A 9 -15.10 -3.35 3.26
CA ARG A 9 -15.14 -3.20 4.71
C ARG A 9 -15.37 -1.74 5.07
N ASP A 10 -16.31 -1.47 5.96
CA ASP A 10 -16.51 -0.14 6.54
C ASP A 10 -15.59 -0.01 7.77
N LEU A 11 -14.43 0.63 7.59
CA LEU A 11 -13.39 0.72 8.62
C LEU A 11 -13.62 1.90 9.59
N GLN A 12 -14.89 2.23 9.90
CA GLN A 12 -15.26 3.42 10.66
C GLN A 12 -14.45 3.56 11.96
N THR A 13 -13.47 4.46 11.94
CA THR A 13 -12.86 5.03 13.14
C THR A 13 -13.26 6.50 13.18
N ALA A 14 -13.89 6.92 14.28
CA ALA A 14 -14.50 8.25 14.45
C ALA A 14 -13.50 9.44 14.33
N ALA A 15 -12.23 9.20 14.03
CA ALA A 15 -11.15 10.18 13.93
C ALA A 15 -10.74 10.56 12.49
N SER A 16 -11.45 10.11 11.45
CA SER A 16 -10.99 10.18 10.04
C SER A 16 -11.70 11.19 9.12
N SER A 17 -12.69 11.95 9.61
CA SER A 17 -13.42 12.91 8.78
C SER A 17 -12.52 14.10 8.35
N PRO A 18 -12.46 14.42 7.04
CA PRO A 18 -11.76 15.59 6.53
C PRO A 18 -12.19 16.88 7.25
N LEU A 19 -11.21 17.71 7.64
CA LEU A 19 -11.49 18.99 8.28
C LEU A 19 -12.17 19.93 7.29
N LEU A 20 -13.37 20.43 7.60
CA LEU A 20 -13.98 21.54 6.87
C LEU A 20 -13.14 22.81 7.08
N VAL A 21 -12.44 23.25 6.03
CA VAL A 21 -11.58 24.45 6.04
C VAL A 21 -12.42 25.71 5.90
N HIS A 22 -13.40 25.67 4.99
CA HIS A 22 -14.23 26.83 4.70
C HIS A 22 -15.56 26.43 4.07
N SER A 23 -16.55 27.31 4.16
CA SER A 23 -17.83 27.19 3.46
C SER A 23 -18.16 28.52 2.80
N LEU A 24 -18.33 28.52 1.49
CA LEU A 24 -18.84 29.65 0.72
C LEU A 24 -20.35 29.49 0.57
N HIS A 25 -21.06 30.60 0.48
CA HIS A 25 -22.52 30.63 0.31
C HIS A 25 -22.87 31.33 -0.99
N GLU A 26 -23.59 30.63 -1.86
CA GLU A 26 -24.11 31.15 -3.13
C GLU A 26 -25.62 31.38 -2.98
N THR A 27 -26.00 32.62 -2.65
CA THR A 27 -27.37 32.96 -2.25
C THR A 27 -28.43 32.51 -3.26
N ARG A 28 -29.40 31.72 -2.77
CA ARG A 28 -30.62 31.32 -3.49
C ARG A 28 -30.36 30.55 -4.80
N SER A 29 -29.30 29.73 -4.86
CA SER A 29 -29.07 28.85 -6.00
C SER A 29 -28.36 27.56 -5.61
N SER A 30 -28.67 26.47 -6.31
CA SER A 30 -27.89 25.23 -6.21
C SER A 30 -26.56 25.38 -6.96
N VAL A 31 -25.48 24.85 -6.39
CA VAL A 31 -24.17 24.82 -7.05
C VAL A 31 -24.07 23.54 -7.89
N LEU A 32 -24.27 23.68 -9.20
CA LEU A 32 -24.43 22.55 -10.12
C LEU A 32 -23.08 22.06 -10.64
N SER A 33 -22.11 22.96 -10.81
CA SER A 33 -20.81 22.65 -11.40
C SER A 33 -19.69 23.43 -10.73
N LEU A 34 -18.50 22.83 -10.72
CA LEU A 34 -17.30 23.42 -10.11
C LEU A 34 -16.10 23.21 -11.04
N ALA A 35 -15.25 24.24 -11.12
CA ALA A 35 -13.90 24.13 -11.66
C ALA A 35 -12.96 24.99 -10.81
N ALA A 36 -11.65 24.74 -10.89
CA ALA A 36 -10.67 25.57 -10.20
C ALA A 36 -9.38 25.68 -11.00
N ASN A 37 -8.75 26.85 -10.89
CA ASN A 37 -7.38 27.04 -11.35
C ASN A 37 -6.47 27.27 -10.14
N GLU A 38 -5.27 27.82 -10.38
CA GLU A 38 -4.31 28.10 -9.31
C GLU A 38 -4.86 29.15 -8.33
N ASN A 39 -5.60 30.15 -8.80
CA ASN A 39 -6.02 31.32 -8.01
C ASN A 39 -7.51 31.35 -7.62
N TYR A 40 -8.39 30.73 -8.41
CA TYR A 40 -9.84 30.86 -8.27
C TYR A 40 -10.56 29.51 -8.24
N ILE A 41 -11.68 29.49 -7.53
CA ILE A 41 -12.75 28.49 -7.63
C ILE A 41 -13.86 29.13 -8.46
N PHE A 42 -14.35 28.41 -9.46
CA PHE A 42 -15.48 28.80 -10.29
C PHE A 42 -16.66 27.92 -9.90
N SER A 43 -17.81 28.54 -9.57
CA SER A 43 -19.06 27.82 -9.31
C SER A 43 -20.11 28.23 -10.31
N GLY A 44 -20.65 27.24 -11.03
CA GLY A 44 -21.77 27.41 -11.93
C GLY A 44 -23.06 27.04 -11.22
N SER A 45 -24.07 27.90 -11.31
CA SER A 45 -25.31 27.71 -10.58
C SER A 45 -26.56 27.68 -11.46
N GLN A 46 -27.66 27.30 -10.83
CA GLN A 46 -28.98 27.33 -11.44
C GLN A 46 -29.42 28.75 -11.84
N ASN A 47 -28.80 29.78 -11.25
CA ASN A 47 -29.08 31.19 -11.53
C ASN A 47 -28.33 31.76 -12.75
N ARG A 48 -27.76 30.89 -13.60
CA ARG A 48 -27.16 31.24 -14.92
C ARG A 48 -25.80 31.94 -14.85
N ASP A 49 -25.42 32.40 -13.68
CA ASP A 49 -24.15 33.08 -13.43
C ASP A 49 -23.05 32.08 -13.04
N ILE A 50 -21.79 32.47 -13.26
CA ILE A 50 -20.62 31.76 -12.73
C ILE A 50 -19.94 32.66 -11.70
N ALA A 51 -19.95 32.28 -10.43
CA ALA A 51 -19.25 33.01 -9.39
C ALA A 51 -17.76 32.64 -9.36
N VAL A 52 -16.90 33.65 -9.21
CA VAL A 52 -15.44 33.50 -9.17
C VAL A 52 -14.95 33.83 -7.77
N TRP A 53 -14.48 32.82 -7.04
CA TRP A 53 -14.04 32.94 -5.65
C TRP A 53 -12.52 32.90 -5.58
N ASP A 54 -11.92 33.81 -4.84
CA ASP A 54 -10.48 33.78 -4.57
C ASP A 54 -10.13 32.58 -3.66
N LYS A 55 -9.19 31.73 -4.08
CA LYS A 55 -8.80 30.53 -3.31
C LYS A 55 -8.05 30.84 -2.02
N THR A 56 -7.46 32.03 -1.93
CA THR A 56 -6.65 32.45 -0.78
C THR A 56 -7.52 33.13 0.26
N THR A 57 -8.35 34.08 -0.17
CA THR A 57 -9.20 34.88 0.74
C THR A 57 -10.59 34.29 0.93
N PHE A 58 -11.02 33.36 0.07
CA PHE A 58 -12.37 32.82 0.00
C PHE A 58 -13.45 33.89 -0.20
N GLN A 59 -13.08 35.02 -0.80
CA GLN A 59 -14.01 36.11 -1.13
C GLN A 59 -14.45 36.03 -2.60
N LEU A 60 -15.69 36.47 -2.86
CA LEU A 60 -16.19 36.63 -4.21
C LEU A 60 -15.39 37.73 -4.92
N LYS A 61 -14.66 37.34 -5.96
CA LYS A 61 -13.86 38.25 -6.79
C LYS A 61 -14.68 38.87 -7.91
N GLY A 62 -15.60 38.10 -8.49
CA GLY A 62 -16.42 38.54 -9.61
C GLY A 62 -17.45 37.51 -10.03
N THR A 63 -18.23 37.87 -11.04
CA THR A 63 -19.29 37.01 -11.60
C THR A 63 -19.22 37.08 -13.11
N LEU A 64 -19.12 35.93 -13.77
CA LEU A 64 -19.19 35.83 -15.22
C LEU A 64 -20.67 35.74 -15.60
N ARG A 65 -21.14 36.74 -16.35
CA ARG A 65 -22.54 36.86 -16.78
C ARG A 65 -22.63 36.65 -18.29
N GLY A 66 -23.62 35.88 -18.72
CA GLY A 66 -23.91 35.75 -20.15
C GLY A 66 -24.80 34.56 -20.52
N HIS A 67 -24.76 33.47 -19.75
CA HIS A 67 -25.70 32.37 -19.97
C HIS A 67 -27.14 32.80 -19.65
N THR A 68 -28.09 32.22 -20.37
CA THR A 68 -29.53 32.45 -20.15
C THR A 68 -30.22 31.28 -19.48
N GLY A 69 -29.51 30.17 -19.24
CA GLY A 69 -29.97 28.97 -18.55
C GLY A 69 -28.98 28.52 -17.46
N SER A 70 -29.37 27.51 -16.68
CA SER A 70 -28.54 26.94 -15.61
C SER A 70 -27.14 26.55 -16.13
N VAL A 71 -26.08 26.79 -15.36
CA VAL A 71 -24.70 26.39 -15.74
C VAL A 71 -24.44 24.96 -15.25
N LEU A 72 -24.47 24.00 -16.17
CA LEU A 72 -24.51 22.57 -15.87
C LEU A 72 -23.13 21.91 -15.79
N GLY A 73 -22.15 22.45 -16.52
CA GLY A 73 -20.79 21.92 -16.55
C GLY A 73 -19.77 23.04 -16.61
N LEU A 74 -18.64 22.84 -15.93
CA LEU A 74 -17.47 23.71 -15.99
C LEU A 74 -16.24 22.84 -16.25
N GLU A 75 -15.39 23.26 -17.18
CA GLU A 75 -14.15 22.56 -17.52
C GLU A 75 -13.02 23.58 -17.71
N TYR A 76 -11.88 23.38 -17.05
CA TYR A 76 -10.76 24.33 -17.08
C TYR A 76 -9.61 23.83 -17.97
N ALA A 77 -9.31 24.57 -19.03
CA ALA A 77 -8.16 24.35 -19.90
C ALA A 77 -6.94 25.14 -19.41
N LYS A 78 -6.06 24.46 -18.66
CA LYS A 78 -4.90 25.06 -18.00
C LYS A 78 -3.95 25.75 -18.97
N GLU A 79 -3.68 25.15 -20.12
CA GLU A 79 -2.69 25.64 -21.09
C GLU A 79 -3.10 26.94 -21.78
N LYS A 80 -4.41 27.17 -21.92
CA LYS A 80 -4.96 28.40 -22.51
C LYS A 80 -5.43 29.40 -21.48
N ASN A 81 -5.50 29.00 -20.20
CA ASN A 81 -6.23 29.72 -19.16
C ASN A 81 -7.68 29.99 -19.59
N TRP A 82 -8.34 28.99 -20.15
CA TRP A 82 -9.75 29.09 -20.54
C TRP A 82 -10.62 28.33 -19.57
N LEU A 83 -11.77 28.90 -19.25
CA LEU A 83 -12.87 28.22 -18.59
C LEU A 83 -13.96 27.96 -19.63
N PHE A 84 -14.32 26.71 -19.84
CA PHE A 84 -15.50 26.33 -20.60
C PHE A 84 -16.68 26.20 -19.64
N SER A 85 -17.85 26.68 -20.07
CA SER A 85 -19.10 26.50 -19.35
C SER A 85 -20.20 26.03 -20.28
N SER A 86 -20.87 24.93 -19.92
CA SER A 86 -22.06 24.44 -20.62
C SER A 86 -23.33 24.82 -19.85
N SER A 87 -24.42 25.04 -20.59
CA SER A 87 -25.66 25.54 -20.01
C SER A 87 -26.91 24.89 -20.59
N GLY A 88 -28.00 24.97 -19.84
CA GLY A 88 -29.35 24.70 -20.33
C GLY A 88 -29.86 25.69 -21.38
N ASP A 89 -29.10 26.75 -21.69
CA ASP A 89 -29.38 27.60 -22.86
C ASP A 89 -28.89 27.01 -24.19
N SER A 90 -28.47 25.74 -24.20
CA SER A 90 -27.93 25.04 -25.36
C SER A 90 -26.65 25.68 -25.94
N THR A 91 -25.86 26.40 -25.14
CA THR A 91 -24.57 26.96 -25.59
C THR A 91 -23.41 26.55 -24.68
N VAL A 92 -22.20 26.56 -25.25
CA VAL A 92 -20.95 26.59 -24.48
C VAL A 92 -20.31 27.95 -24.58
N ARG A 93 -19.93 28.54 -23.45
CA ARG A 93 -19.15 29.78 -23.42
C ARG A 93 -17.71 29.48 -23.02
N VAL A 94 -16.80 30.24 -23.61
CA VAL A 94 -15.37 30.18 -23.28
C VAL A 94 -14.99 31.52 -22.66
N TRP A 95 -14.41 31.47 -21.48
CA TRP A 95 -14.01 32.65 -20.71
C TRP A 95 -12.50 32.66 -20.49
N SER A 96 -11.92 33.85 -20.47
CA SER A 96 -10.54 34.05 -20.02
C SER A 96 -10.49 33.89 -18.50
N ALA A 97 -9.78 32.88 -18.00
CA ALA A 97 -9.59 32.69 -16.56
C ALA A 97 -8.63 33.73 -15.93
N VAL A 98 -8.01 34.58 -16.76
CA VAL A 98 -7.11 35.66 -16.34
C VAL A 98 -7.86 36.99 -16.27
N THR A 99 -8.51 37.39 -17.37
CA THR A 99 -9.24 38.68 -17.46
C THR A 99 -10.68 38.59 -17.00
N LEU A 100 -11.23 37.37 -16.87
CA LEU A 100 -12.64 37.10 -16.54
C LEU A 100 -13.62 37.64 -17.59
N GLU A 101 -13.15 37.79 -18.83
CA GLU A 101 -13.96 38.25 -19.97
C GLU A 101 -14.39 37.08 -20.87
N PRO A 102 -15.54 37.19 -21.54
CA PRO A 102 -15.97 36.22 -22.53
C PRO A 102 -15.07 36.27 -23.77
N ILE A 103 -14.74 35.10 -24.32
CA ILE A 103 -13.93 34.94 -25.53
C ILE A 103 -14.81 34.41 -26.68
N TYR A 104 -15.43 33.24 -26.48
CA TYR A 104 -16.23 32.57 -27.50
C TYR A 104 -17.62 32.18 -26.99
N VAL A 105 -18.58 32.10 -27.91
CA VAL A 105 -19.81 31.31 -27.75
C VAL A 105 -19.80 30.21 -28.80
N ILE A 106 -19.92 28.96 -28.37
CA ILE A 106 -20.01 27.79 -29.23
C ILE A 106 -21.46 27.30 -29.20
N THR A 107 -22.08 27.27 -30.37
CA THR A 107 -23.42 26.71 -30.56
C THR A 107 -23.29 25.28 -31.09
N PRO A 108 -23.86 24.27 -30.41
CA PRO A 108 -23.97 22.91 -30.92
C PRO A 108 -24.65 22.84 -32.28
N TYR A 109 -24.39 21.77 -33.02
CA TYR A 109 -25.15 21.45 -34.21
C TYR A 109 -26.62 21.24 -33.83
N MET A 110 -27.55 21.71 -34.67
CA MET A 110 -28.99 21.83 -34.37
C MET A 110 -29.37 22.85 -33.29
N GLY A 111 -28.41 23.62 -32.74
CA GLY A 111 -28.67 24.71 -31.79
C GLY A 111 -29.53 24.28 -30.60
N GLU A 112 -30.71 24.91 -30.45
CA GLU A 112 -31.71 24.57 -29.41
C GLU A 112 -32.20 23.11 -29.48
N GLY A 113 -32.08 22.44 -30.64
CA GLY A 113 -32.40 21.02 -30.79
C GLY A 113 -31.44 20.07 -30.04
N SER A 114 -30.33 20.59 -29.49
CA SER A 114 -29.42 19.82 -28.63
C SER A 114 -29.92 19.69 -27.19
N GLY A 115 -30.77 20.62 -26.73
CA GLY A 115 -31.25 20.70 -25.36
C GLY A 115 -30.15 21.04 -24.34
N ASP A 116 -30.35 20.60 -23.10
CA ASP A 116 -29.39 20.81 -22.02
C ASP A 116 -28.02 20.15 -22.32
N LEU A 117 -26.94 20.88 -22.04
CA LEU A 117 -25.56 20.41 -22.23
C LEU A 117 -24.97 19.97 -20.89
N PHE A 118 -25.09 18.68 -20.58
CA PHE A 118 -24.79 18.14 -19.25
C PHE A 118 -23.32 17.96 -18.95
N SER A 119 -22.50 17.65 -19.96
CA SER A 119 -21.11 17.28 -19.72
C SER A 119 -20.16 17.84 -20.76
N LEU A 120 -18.95 18.17 -20.29
CA LEU A 120 -17.85 18.73 -21.06
C LEU A 120 -16.58 17.96 -20.74
N SER A 121 -15.69 17.82 -21.72
CA SER A 121 -14.35 17.30 -21.48
C SER A 121 -13.35 17.89 -22.49
N TRP A 122 -12.29 18.52 -21.98
CA TRP A 122 -11.29 19.20 -22.81
C TRP A 122 -10.09 18.29 -23.08
N SER A 123 -9.72 18.19 -24.35
CA SER A 123 -8.45 17.57 -24.76
C SER A 123 -7.44 18.64 -25.14
N SER A 124 -6.43 18.82 -24.30
CA SER A 124 -5.30 19.70 -24.63
C SER A 124 -4.46 19.16 -25.79
N GLU A 125 -4.35 17.84 -25.93
CA GLU A 125 -3.60 17.23 -27.05
C GLU A 125 -4.26 17.49 -28.40
N MET A 126 -5.59 17.32 -28.46
CA MET A 126 -6.35 17.56 -29.69
C MET A 126 -6.79 19.02 -29.84
N GLN A 127 -6.65 19.85 -28.81
CA GLN A 127 -7.26 21.19 -28.76
C GLN A 127 -8.75 21.13 -29.11
N THR A 128 -9.45 20.14 -28.55
CA THR A 128 -10.85 19.81 -28.85
C THR A 128 -11.67 19.75 -27.57
N ILE A 129 -12.86 20.38 -27.57
CA ILE A 129 -13.86 20.24 -26.52
C ILE A 129 -14.95 19.26 -26.96
N PHE A 130 -15.24 18.27 -26.13
CA PHE A 130 -16.34 17.31 -26.33
C PHE A 130 -17.55 17.72 -25.49
N LEU A 131 -18.75 17.48 -26.02
CA LEU A 131 -20.03 17.85 -25.40
C LEU A 131 -21.00 16.67 -25.39
N GLY A 132 -21.64 16.48 -24.24
CA GLY A 132 -22.72 15.51 -24.05
C GLY A 132 -24.06 16.23 -24.02
N CYS A 133 -24.92 15.94 -24.99
CA CYS A 133 -26.18 16.65 -25.19
C CYS A 133 -27.39 15.86 -24.66
N GLN A 134 -28.45 16.57 -24.27
CA GLN A 134 -29.74 15.99 -23.89
C GLN A 134 -30.41 15.24 -25.04
N ASN A 135 -30.19 15.66 -26.29
CA ASN A 135 -30.71 14.94 -27.45
C ASN A 135 -29.95 13.63 -27.76
N THR A 136 -29.13 13.11 -26.84
CA THR A 136 -28.34 11.87 -26.93
C THR A 136 -27.14 11.91 -27.89
N SER A 137 -26.84 13.08 -28.47
CA SER A 137 -25.68 13.25 -29.36
C SER A 137 -24.39 13.51 -28.60
N LEU A 138 -23.28 12.99 -29.13
CA LEU A 138 -21.92 13.37 -28.77
C LEU A 138 -21.42 14.35 -29.85
N GLN A 139 -21.05 15.56 -29.43
CA GLN A 139 -20.57 16.61 -30.34
C GLN A 139 -19.17 17.08 -29.94
N TRP A 140 -18.41 17.65 -30.87
CA TRP A 140 -17.08 18.19 -30.56
C TRP A 140 -16.70 19.40 -31.43
N PHE A 141 -15.88 20.29 -30.87
CA PHE A 141 -15.32 21.43 -31.59
C PHE A 141 -13.80 21.40 -31.52
N ASP A 142 -13.14 21.33 -32.68
CA ASP A 142 -11.67 21.38 -32.79
C ASP A 142 -11.22 22.82 -33.08
N PHE A 143 -10.42 23.39 -32.19
CA PHE A 143 -9.90 24.76 -32.31
C PHE A 143 -8.75 24.90 -33.32
N ARG A 144 -8.30 23.80 -33.95
CA ARG A 144 -7.28 23.80 -35.01
C ARG A 144 -7.89 23.91 -36.41
N GLU A 145 -9.15 23.54 -36.56
CA GLU A 145 -9.84 23.59 -37.85
C GLU A 145 -10.23 25.03 -38.24
N PRO A 146 -10.39 25.34 -39.54
CA PRO A 146 -10.79 26.67 -39.98
C PRO A 146 -12.16 27.06 -39.40
N ILE A 147 -12.20 28.16 -38.66
CA ILE A 147 -13.40 28.61 -37.94
C ILE A 147 -14.50 29.01 -38.93
N SER A 148 -15.60 28.23 -38.97
CA SER A 148 -16.84 28.62 -39.65
C SER A 148 -17.61 29.59 -38.75
N ARG A 149 -17.80 30.84 -39.21
CA ARG A 149 -18.46 31.93 -38.46
C ARG A 149 -19.96 31.95 -38.74
N SER A 150 -20.80 31.86 -37.71
CA SER A 150 -22.26 31.95 -37.84
C SER A 150 -22.77 33.39 -37.63
N PRO A 151 -23.83 33.83 -38.35
CA PRO A 151 -24.42 35.16 -38.16
C PRO A 151 -25.17 35.29 -36.81
N SER A 152 -25.04 36.47 -36.22
CA SER A 152 -25.47 36.85 -34.87
C SER A 152 -26.98 37.11 -34.76
N SER A 153 -27.81 36.08 -34.56
CA SER A 153 -29.13 36.23 -33.91
C SER A 153 -29.85 34.89 -33.75
N LEU A 154 -30.02 34.40 -32.52
CA LEU A 154 -31.02 33.38 -32.19
C LEU A 154 -31.71 33.77 -30.87
N SER A 155 -33.02 33.53 -30.82
CA SER A 155 -33.95 33.96 -29.77
C SER A 155 -34.31 32.80 -28.85
N PHE A 156 -33.88 32.88 -27.59
CA PHE A 156 -34.05 31.85 -26.57
C PHE A 156 -35.50 31.77 -26.03
N VAL A 157 -36.07 30.56 -25.91
CA VAL A 157 -37.33 30.30 -25.18
C VAL A 157 -37.16 29.20 -24.14
N ASP A 158 -37.64 29.46 -22.93
CA ASP A 158 -37.57 28.62 -21.73
C ASP A 158 -38.34 27.28 -21.84
N ALA A 159 -37.67 26.18 -21.48
CA ALA A 159 -38.32 24.98 -20.94
C ALA A 159 -37.38 24.25 -19.94
N HIS A 160 -37.45 24.62 -18.66
CA HIS A 160 -36.76 23.94 -17.56
C HIS A 160 -37.68 22.96 -16.83
N LYS A 161 -37.27 21.69 -16.73
CA LYS A 161 -37.57 20.77 -15.62
C LYS A 161 -36.41 19.77 -15.45
N PHE A 162 -35.47 20.14 -14.57
CA PHE A 162 -34.19 19.48 -14.27
C PHE A 162 -34.31 18.03 -13.70
N PHE A 163 -35.52 17.48 -13.53
CA PHE A 163 -35.76 16.11 -13.05
C PHE A 163 -37.07 15.54 -13.64
N ASP A 164 -37.09 15.11 -14.90
CA ASP A 164 -38.25 14.38 -15.46
C ASP A 164 -37.89 13.27 -16.47
N SER A 165 -36.61 12.92 -16.66
CA SER A 165 -36.26 11.65 -17.32
C SER A 165 -36.45 10.49 -16.35
N TYR A 166 -37.67 9.94 -16.28
CA TYR A 166 -37.99 8.70 -15.58
C TYR A 166 -37.25 7.50 -16.22
N PRO A 167 -36.34 6.80 -15.50
CA PRO A 167 -35.90 5.46 -15.89
C PRO A 167 -37.05 4.45 -15.70
N GLN A 168 -36.96 3.27 -16.32
CA GLN A 168 -38.02 2.25 -16.38
C GLN A 168 -38.49 1.64 -15.02
N TYR A 169 -38.07 2.18 -13.87
CA TYR A 169 -38.48 1.72 -12.55
C TYR A 169 -38.81 2.88 -11.60
N GLU A 170 -40.01 2.87 -11.01
CA GLU A 170 -40.45 3.85 -10.01
C GLU A 170 -39.63 3.75 -8.71
N ARG A 171 -38.79 4.75 -8.38
CA ARG A 171 -38.25 4.97 -7.02
C ARG A 171 -38.09 6.46 -6.66
N LYS A 172 -38.30 6.77 -5.37
CA LYS A 172 -38.58 8.08 -4.75
C LYS A 172 -37.46 8.83 -3.96
N PRO A 173 -36.23 8.33 -3.72
CA PRO A 173 -35.36 8.93 -2.68
C PRO A 173 -34.76 10.30 -3.02
N ALA A 174 -34.46 10.60 -4.29
CA ALA A 174 -33.99 11.94 -4.69
C ALA A 174 -35.04 13.03 -4.42
N ASP A 175 -36.33 12.72 -4.63
CA ASP A 175 -37.46 13.63 -4.39
C ASP A 175 -37.63 14.03 -2.91
N ILE A 176 -37.22 13.18 -1.97
CA ILE A 176 -37.33 13.45 -0.53
C ILE A 176 -36.32 14.53 -0.10
N HIS A 177 -35.16 14.56 -0.74
CA HIS A 177 -34.07 15.51 -0.45
C HIS A 177 -34.01 16.70 -1.40
N ALA A 178 -34.70 16.62 -2.55
CA ALA A 178 -34.99 17.74 -3.44
C ALA A 178 -35.98 18.70 -2.76
N ASN A 179 -35.53 19.42 -1.74
CA ASN A 179 -36.31 20.39 -0.99
C ASN A 179 -36.50 21.67 -1.84
N ASN A 180 -37.25 21.56 -2.94
CA ASN A 180 -37.73 22.67 -3.74
C ASN A 180 -38.83 23.40 -2.96
N LYS A 181 -38.49 24.01 -1.82
CA LYS A 181 -39.40 24.92 -1.10
C LYS A 181 -39.58 26.16 -1.97
N GLY A 182 -40.61 26.11 -2.81
CA GLY A 182 -41.27 27.23 -3.49
C GLY A 182 -40.38 28.44 -3.72
N ALA A 183 -39.55 28.39 -4.76
CA ALA A 183 -39.09 29.61 -5.39
C ALA A 183 -40.33 30.35 -5.91
N LYS A 184 -40.88 31.25 -5.09
CA LYS A 184 -41.78 32.28 -5.59
C LYS A 184 -41.03 32.98 -6.72
N LEU A 185 -41.57 32.85 -7.93
CA LEU A 185 -41.28 33.72 -9.06
C LEU A 185 -41.27 35.16 -8.56
N TYR A 186 -40.08 35.71 -8.33
CA TYR A 186 -39.93 37.14 -8.16
C TYR A 186 -40.16 37.77 -9.53
N GLY A 187 -41.09 38.71 -9.55
CA GLY A 187 -41.65 39.27 -10.76
C GLY A 187 -40.60 39.86 -11.70
N ARG A 188 -40.93 39.76 -12.99
CA ARG A 188 -40.32 40.52 -14.09
C ARG A 188 -40.07 41.97 -13.67
N SER A 189 -38.81 42.30 -13.41
CA SER A 189 -38.28 43.61 -13.77
C SER A 189 -37.62 43.47 -15.14
N SER A 190 -38.09 44.28 -16.09
CA SER A 190 -37.49 44.46 -17.42
C SER A 190 -35.97 44.62 -17.32
N PRO A 191 -35.19 44.20 -18.33
CA PRO A 191 -33.75 44.39 -18.28
C PRO A 191 -33.46 45.88 -18.29
N GLU A 192 -32.87 46.38 -17.20
CA GLU A 192 -32.10 47.62 -17.28
C GLU A 192 -30.91 47.32 -18.20
N SER A 193 -30.95 47.94 -19.36
CA SER A 193 -29.92 47.90 -20.37
C SER A 193 -28.69 48.67 -19.87
N ASP A 194 -27.86 48.02 -19.07
CA ASP A 194 -26.47 48.45 -18.88
C ASP A 194 -25.68 48.04 -20.12
N HIS A 195 -25.77 48.89 -21.14
CA HIS A 195 -24.79 48.98 -22.21
C HIS A 195 -23.45 49.39 -21.59
N SER A 196 -22.62 48.40 -21.26
CA SER A 196 -21.19 48.60 -21.05
C SER A 196 -20.44 47.76 -22.09
N ASP A 197 -19.65 48.49 -22.89
CA ASP A 197 -18.69 48.09 -23.92
C ASP A 197 -18.65 46.60 -24.31
N ALA A 198 -19.20 46.31 -25.49
CA ALA A 198 -19.16 44.99 -26.12
C ALA A 198 -17.71 44.53 -26.35
N ALA A 199 -17.18 43.77 -25.41
CA ALA A 199 -16.02 42.92 -25.63
C ALA A 199 -16.30 42.04 -26.86
N HIS A 200 -15.32 41.91 -27.75
CA HIS A 200 -15.40 41.13 -28.97
C HIS A 200 -15.63 39.63 -28.66
N GLN A 201 -16.89 39.23 -28.48
CA GLN A 201 -17.27 37.83 -28.30
C GLN A 201 -17.47 37.19 -29.67
N GLU A 202 -16.64 36.21 -30.03
CA GLU A 202 -16.75 35.52 -31.31
C GLU A 202 -17.71 34.32 -31.21
N TYR A 203 -18.59 34.19 -32.22
CA TYR A 203 -19.57 33.10 -32.30
C TYR A 203 -19.07 31.98 -33.22
N LEU A 204 -19.00 30.79 -32.65
CA LEU A 204 -18.53 29.54 -33.26
C LEU A 204 -19.71 28.57 -33.34
N SER A 205 -19.78 27.77 -34.41
CA SER A 205 -20.80 26.72 -34.56
C SER A 205 -20.14 25.37 -34.81
N ILE A 206 -20.63 24.33 -34.12
CA ILE A 206 -20.19 22.96 -34.37
C ILE A 206 -20.68 22.52 -35.75
N PRO A 207 -19.76 22.08 -36.65
CA PRO A 207 -20.16 21.63 -37.97
C PRO A 207 -20.91 20.28 -37.89
N ALA A 208 -21.78 20.02 -38.86
CA ALA A 208 -22.55 18.77 -38.95
C ALA A 208 -21.67 17.51 -38.98
N SER A 209 -20.43 17.63 -39.46
CA SER A 209 -19.44 16.55 -39.47
C SER A 209 -18.95 16.14 -38.08
N ASN A 210 -19.14 16.99 -37.08
CA ASN A 210 -18.60 16.81 -35.74
C ASN A 210 -19.69 16.41 -34.74
N VAL A 211 -20.58 15.53 -35.19
CA VAL A 211 -21.76 15.06 -34.47
C VAL A 211 -21.89 13.56 -34.66
N ILE A 212 -22.06 12.85 -33.56
CA ILE A 212 -22.54 11.46 -33.55
C ILE A 212 -23.94 11.50 -32.95
N ASP A 213 -24.94 11.42 -33.81
CA ASP A 213 -26.34 11.29 -33.41
C ASP A 213 -26.54 9.95 -32.69
N SER A 214 -27.35 9.97 -31.62
CA SER A 214 -27.64 8.78 -30.81
C SER A 214 -26.37 8.01 -30.38
N ALA A 215 -25.33 8.76 -29.98
CA ALA A 215 -24.13 8.18 -29.40
C ALA A 215 -24.46 7.29 -28.18
N HIS A 216 -25.53 7.66 -27.46
CA HIS A 216 -26.19 6.86 -26.44
C HIS A 216 -27.71 6.77 -26.70
N TYR A 217 -28.40 5.86 -26.00
CA TYR A 217 -29.86 5.78 -25.97
C TYR A 217 -30.47 6.53 -24.76
N GLY A 218 -29.66 7.33 -24.08
CA GLY A 218 -30.03 8.20 -22.98
C GLY A 218 -29.20 9.48 -23.00
N TYR A 219 -29.47 10.40 -22.08
CA TYR A 219 -28.71 11.64 -21.96
C TYR A 219 -27.27 11.35 -21.56
N ILE A 220 -26.31 12.09 -22.11
CA ILE A 220 -24.88 11.93 -21.78
C ILE A 220 -24.54 12.82 -20.58
N TYR A 221 -24.70 12.26 -19.38
CA TYR A 221 -24.56 13.00 -18.12
C TYR A 221 -23.13 13.31 -17.73
N CYS A 222 -22.18 12.46 -18.09
CA CYS A 222 -20.79 12.61 -17.68
C CYS A 222 -19.83 12.08 -18.75
N MET A 223 -18.62 12.63 -18.77
CA MET A 223 -17.56 12.17 -19.65
C MET A 223 -16.19 12.50 -19.08
N VAL A 224 -15.17 11.77 -19.53
CA VAL A 224 -13.77 12.00 -19.14
C VAL A 224 -12.83 11.65 -20.30
N VAL A 225 -11.86 12.53 -20.57
CA VAL A 225 -10.78 12.25 -21.54
C VAL A 225 -9.72 11.38 -20.86
N LEU A 226 -9.36 10.29 -21.51
CA LEU A 226 -8.40 9.28 -21.08
C LEU A 226 -7.12 9.42 -21.93
N ARG A 227 -5.95 9.42 -21.27
CA ARG A 227 -4.66 9.41 -21.98
C ARG A 227 -4.32 7.99 -22.40
N LYS A 228 -3.93 7.80 -23.66
CA LYS A 228 -3.48 6.52 -24.19
C LYS A 228 -1.97 6.50 -24.34
N SER A 229 -1.33 5.36 -24.09
CA SER A 229 0.06 5.10 -24.42
C SER A 229 0.23 5.00 -25.95
N GLY A 230 0.40 6.13 -26.65
CA GLY A 230 0.53 6.19 -28.11
C GLY A 230 0.09 7.53 -28.72
N HIS A 231 -0.22 7.56 -30.02
CA HIS A 231 -0.83 8.72 -30.69
C HIS A 231 -2.36 8.69 -30.52
N GLY A 232 -2.95 9.79 -30.01
CA GLY A 232 -4.39 9.97 -29.85
C GLY A 232 -4.91 9.73 -28.44
N ILE A 233 -6.11 10.26 -28.15
CA ILE A 233 -6.78 10.10 -26.86
C ILE A 233 -7.94 9.10 -26.95
N GLN A 234 -8.42 8.64 -25.79
CA GLN A 234 -9.73 8.00 -25.67
C GLN A 234 -10.67 8.91 -24.89
N LEU A 235 -11.96 8.81 -25.18
CA LEU A 235 -13.03 9.48 -24.43
C LEU A 235 -13.92 8.40 -23.82
N ALA A 236 -14.26 8.52 -22.54
CA ALA A 236 -15.30 7.71 -21.93
C ALA A 236 -16.53 8.58 -21.68
N THR A 237 -17.72 8.07 -22.01
CA THR A 237 -19.01 8.74 -21.81
C THR A 237 -19.95 7.85 -21.02
N GLY A 238 -20.68 8.45 -20.07
CA GLY A 238 -21.65 7.79 -19.21
C GLY A 238 -23.03 8.40 -19.40
N SER A 239 -24.05 7.55 -19.43
CA SER A 239 -25.38 7.95 -19.89
C SER A 239 -26.54 7.31 -19.13
N GLY A 240 -27.73 7.88 -19.34
CA GLY A 240 -29.02 7.36 -18.87
C GLY A 240 -29.44 5.99 -19.43
N ASP A 241 -28.75 5.47 -20.43
CA ASP A 241 -28.92 4.10 -20.95
C ASP A 241 -28.15 3.03 -20.17
N GLU A 242 -27.67 3.37 -18.96
CA GLU A 242 -26.93 2.48 -18.04
C GLU A 242 -25.58 2.00 -18.58
N THR A 243 -25.03 2.67 -19.58
CA THR A 243 -23.78 2.27 -20.23
C THR A 243 -22.66 3.28 -20.03
N VAL A 244 -21.43 2.77 -20.03
CA VAL A 244 -20.21 3.56 -20.26
C VAL A 244 -19.64 3.16 -21.61
N LYS A 245 -19.53 4.12 -22.54
CA LYS A 245 -18.96 3.89 -23.86
C LYS A 245 -17.55 4.48 -23.96
N LEU A 246 -16.64 3.71 -24.53
CA LEU A 246 -15.28 4.14 -24.83
C LEU A 246 -15.16 4.48 -26.30
N TRP A 247 -14.66 5.67 -26.60
CA TRP A 247 -14.45 6.19 -27.95
C TRP A 247 -12.96 6.40 -28.20
N SER A 248 -12.48 5.99 -29.37
CA SER A 248 -11.14 6.32 -29.86
C SER A 248 -11.24 7.62 -30.65
N CYS A 249 -10.47 8.64 -30.26
CA CYS A 249 -10.41 9.91 -30.98
C CYS A 249 -9.11 10.03 -31.79
N SER A 250 -8.64 8.91 -32.35
CA SER A 250 -7.42 8.88 -33.19
C SER A 250 -7.69 9.36 -34.62
N SER A 251 -8.94 9.25 -35.09
CA SER A 251 -9.43 9.77 -36.36
C SER A 251 -10.18 11.09 -36.15
N GLN A 252 -10.54 11.79 -37.24
CA GLN A 252 -11.32 13.04 -37.19
C GLN A 252 -12.68 12.87 -36.49
N THR A 253 -13.25 11.67 -36.53
CA THR A 253 -14.54 11.31 -35.94
C THR A 253 -14.32 10.28 -34.83
N PRO A 254 -14.80 10.49 -33.60
CA PRO A 254 -14.71 9.50 -32.54
C PRO A 254 -15.35 8.16 -32.92
N GLU A 255 -14.61 7.07 -32.76
CA GLU A 255 -15.08 5.71 -33.08
C GLU A 255 -15.34 4.92 -31.81
N LEU A 256 -16.51 4.26 -31.71
CA LEU A 256 -16.85 3.42 -30.57
C LEU A 256 -15.92 2.20 -30.50
N VAL A 257 -15.19 2.07 -29.39
CA VAL A 257 -14.22 0.99 -29.13
C VAL A 257 -14.84 -0.12 -28.29
N HIS A 258 -15.64 0.26 -27.30
CA HIS A 258 -16.24 -0.67 -26.35
C HIS A 258 -17.42 -0.06 -25.60
N GLU A 259 -18.30 -0.91 -25.10
CA GLU A 259 -19.46 -0.54 -24.29
C GLU A 259 -19.49 -1.42 -23.04
N PHE A 260 -19.50 -0.78 -21.87
CA PHE A 260 -19.67 -1.43 -20.58
C PHE A 260 -21.10 -1.25 -20.08
N LEU A 261 -21.71 -2.34 -19.63
CA LEU A 261 -23.01 -2.31 -18.98
C LEU A 261 -22.85 -2.17 -17.45
N CYS A 262 -23.55 -1.21 -16.86
CA CYS A 262 -23.49 -0.97 -15.42
C CYS A 262 -24.55 -1.74 -14.62
N ASP A 263 -25.71 -2.05 -15.21
CA ASP A 263 -26.85 -2.77 -14.58
C ASP A 263 -27.39 -2.15 -13.27
N HIS A 264 -27.18 -0.84 -13.09
CA HIS A 264 -27.58 -0.11 -11.89
C HIS A 264 -28.11 1.28 -12.25
N GLY A 265 -28.94 1.41 -13.29
CA GLY A 265 -29.51 2.69 -13.67
C GLY A 265 -28.49 3.64 -14.33
N ALA A 266 -28.87 4.92 -14.49
CA ALA A 266 -28.10 5.90 -15.23
C ALA A 266 -26.67 6.07 -14.67
N VAL A 267 -25.69 6.27 -15.54
CA VAL A 267 -24.32 6.64 -15.13
C VAL A 267 -24.24 8.17 -15.03
N LEU A 268 -24.14 8.67 -13.80
CA LEU A 268 -24.27 10.10 -13.48
C LEU A 268 -22.93 10.78 -13.22
N ALA A 269 -21.90 10.00 -12.82
CA ALA A 269 -20.55 10.51 -12.62
C ALA A 269 -19.51 9.52 -13.17
N LEU A 270 -18.44 10.06 -13.75
CA LEU A 270 -17.30 9.29 -14.24
C LEU A 270 -16.00 9.91 -13.78
N VAL A 271 -15.08 9.08 -13.30
CA VAL A 271 -13.68 9.44 -13.05
C VAL A 271 -12.77 8.30 -13.48
N ALA A 272 -11.55 8.61 -13.91
CA ALA A 272 -10.59 7.61 -14.40
C ALA A 272 -9.18 7.84 -13.84
N LYS A 273 -8.48 6.74 -13.57
CA LYS A 273 -7.11 6.73 -13.07
C LYS A 273 -6.33 5.61 -13.75
N GLY A 274 -5.30 5.98 -14.51
CA GLY A 274 -4.58 5.02 -15.34
C GLY A 274 -5.57 4.27 -16.23
N ASP A 275 -5.47 2.95 -16.24
CA ASP A 275 -6.34 2.07 -17.01
C ASP A 275 -7.59 1.60 -16.26
N THR A 276 -8.03 2.34 -15.23
CA THR A 276 -9.26 2.02 -14.49
C THR A 276 -10.26 3.17 -14.56
N ILE A 277 -11.52 2.84 -14.86
CA ILE A 277 -12.64 3.79 -14.84
C ILE A 277 -13.66 3.42 -13.77
N TYR A 278 -14.18 4.45 -13.11
CA TYR A 278 -15.16 4.36 -12.03
C TYR A 278 -16.43 5.07 -12.50
N ALA A 279 -17.53 4.33 -12.55
CA ALA A 279 -18.83 4.80 -13.00
C ALA A 279 -19.79 4.85 -11.81
N GLY A 280 -20.15 6.06 -11.38
CA GLY A 280 -21.11 6.30 -10.32
C GLY A 280 -22.51 6.25 -10.90
N CYS A 281 -23.30 5.29 -10.42
CA CYS A 281 -24.62 5.01 -10.96
C CYS A 281 -25.72 5.61 -10.08
N GLN A 282 -26.89 5.74 -10.71
CA GLN A 282 -28.18 5.80 -10.03
C GLN A 282 -28.29 4.57 -9.10
N ASP A 283 -29.05 4.63 -8.00
CA ASP A 283 -29.10 3.55 -6.98
C ASP A 283 -27.85 3.34 -6.09
N GLY A 284 -26.81 4.16 -6.20
CA GLY A 284 -25.76 4.23 -5.18
C GLY A 284 -24.65 3.20 -5.28
N TYR A 285 -24.44 2.68 -6.48
CA TYR A 285 -23.35 1.78 -6.84
C TYR A 285 -22.27 2.53 -7.60
N VAL A 286 -21.00 2.13 -7.42
CA VAL A 286 -19.91 2.51 -8.32
C VAL A 286 -19.39 1.26 -9.02
N ARG A 287 -19.47 1.24 -10.34
CA ARG A 287 -18.95 0.16 -11.19
C ARG A 287 -17.52 0.48 -11.60
N VAL A 288 -16.64 -0.49 -11.39
CA VAL A 288 -15.21 -0.35 -11.67
C VAL A 288 -14.88 -1.25 -12.86
N PHE A 289 -14.30 -0.66 -13.90
CA PHE A 289 -13.92 -1.36 -15.12
C PHE A 289 -12.43 -1.14 -15.40
N ASP A 290 -11.81 -2.18 -15.96
CA ASP A 290 -10.44 -2.13 -16.46
C ASP A 290 -10.48 -1.82 -17.96
N LEU A 291 -9.79 -0.76 -18.36
CA LEU A 291 -9.76 -0.23 -19.72
C LEU A 291 -8.85 -1.05 -20.64
N GLU A 292 -7.81 -1.70 -20.09
CA GLU A 292 -6.86 -2.50 -20.84
C GLU A 292 -7.49 -3.84 -21.25
N THR A 293 -8.05 -4.56 -20.28
CA THR A 293 -8.72 -5.85 -20.50
C THR A 293 -10.16 -5.70 -20.99
N LYS A 294 -10.74 -4.50 -20.85
CA LYS A 294 -12.15 -4.20 -21.16
C LYS A 294 -13.10 -5.10 -20.38
N THR A 295 -12.80 -5.32 -19.10
CA THR A 295 -13.63 -6.16 -18.23
C THR A 295 -14.13 -5.42 -17.01
N PHE A 296 -15.32 -5.81 -16.55
CA PHE A 296 -15.80 -5.47 -15.23
C PHE A 296 -14.87 -6.03 -14.16
N VAL A 297 -14.42 -5.17 -13.24
CA VAL A 297 -13.55 -5.52 -12.12
C VAL A 297 -14.38 -5.83 -10.89
N ARG A 298 -15.21 -4.87 -10.46
CA ARG A 298 -16.05 -5.00 -9.27
C ARG A 298 -17.09 -3.89 -9.13
N THR A 299 -18.03 -4.09 -8.19
CA THR A 299 -19.00 -3.07 -7.74
C THR A 299 -18.64 -2.62 -6.32
N ILE A 300 -18.61 -1.30 -6.10
CA ILE A 300 -18.56 -0.69 -4.76
C ILE A 300 -19.99 -0.30 -4.39
N ILE A 301 -20.47 -0.76 -3.24
CA ILE A 301 -21.79 -0.37 -2.72
C ILE A 301 -21.57 0.82 -1.80
N VAL A 302 -21.85 2.03 -2.32
CA VAL A 302 -21.65 3.27 -1.54
C VAL A 302 -22.80 3.43 -0.55
N GLN A 303 -24.03 3.41 -1.06
CA GLN A 303 -25.25 3.42 -0.27
C GLN A 303 -26.46 3.05 -1.15
N GLU A 304 -27.04 1.88 -0.93
CA GLU A 304 -28.12 1.37 -1.80
C GLU A 304 -29.31 2.34 -1.90
N GLY A 305 -29.76 2.56 -3.13
CA GLY A 305 -30.91 3.41 -3.45
C GLY A 305 -30.65 4.91 -3.32
N ILE A 306 -29.39 5.35 -3.28
CA ILE A 306 -29.04 6.78 -3.23
C ILE A 306 -28.02 7.12 -4.30
N ASP A 307 -28.43 7.94 -5.26
CA ASP A 307 -27.65 8.28 -6.44
C ASP A 307 -26.26 8.86 -6.13
N ILE A 308 -25.27 8.46 -6.94
CA ILE A 308 -23.91 9.03 -6.91
C ILE A 308 -23.80 10.06 -8.03
N LEU A 309 -23.84 11.34 -7.64
CA LEU A 309 -23.97 12.45 -8.60
C LEU A 309 -22.65 13.13 -8.93
N ALA A 310 -21.66 13.00 -8.05
CA ALA A 310 -20.33 13.51 -8.30
C ALA A 310 -19.27 12.56 -7.73
N MET A 311 -18.13 12.52 -8.39
CA MET A 311 -16.97 11.80 -7.93
C MET A 311 -15.70 12.61 -8.19
N SER A 312 -14.68 12.35 -7.39
CA SER A 312 -13.36 12.97 -7.55
C SER A 312 -12.29 11.98 -7.13
N MET A 313 -11.08 12.15 -7.67
CA MET A 313 -9.94 11.34 -7.26
C MET A 313 -8.76 12.19 -6.83
N LEU A 314 -8.08 11.73 -5.78
CA LEU A 314 -6.81 12.27 -5.32
C LEU A 314 -5.86 11.10 -5.06
N GLY A 315 -4.78 11.00 -5.84
CA GLY A 315 -3.87 9.86 -5.74
C GLY A 315 -4.60 8.56 -6.06
N SER A 316 -4.76 7.66 -5.08
CA SER A 316 -5.55 6.43 -5.21
C SER A 316 -6.90 6.46 -4.53
N ASP A 317 -7.23 7.56 -3.87
CA ASP A 317 -8.44 7.65 -3.08
C ASP A 317 -9.58 8.19 -3.95
N LEU A 318 -10.69 7.45 -3.96
CA LEU A 318 -11.93 7.82 -4.63
C LEU A 318 -12.84 8.53 -3.64
N TYR A 319 -13.36 9.68 -4.02
CA TYR A 319 -14.36 10.43 -3.29
C TYR A 319 -15.70 10.28 -3.99
N THR A 320 -16.71 9.78 -3.29
CA THR A 320 -18.07 9.63 -3.81
C THR A 320 -19.01 10.59 -3.11
N CYS A 321 -19.79 11.33 -3.87
CA CYS A 321 -20.73 12.33 -3.40
C CYS A 321 -22.17 11.91 -3.72
N SER A 322 -22.97 11.72 -2.68
CA SER A 322 -24.30 11.12 -2.77
C SER A 322 -25.42 12.14 -2.67
N ALA A 323 -26.59 11.79 -3.22
CA ALA A 323 -27.77 12.67 -3.24
C ALA A 323 -28.36 13.00 -1.86
N ASN A 324 -27.99 12.28 -0.81
CA ASN A 324 -28.41 12.55 0.57
C ASN A 324 -27.45 13.47 1.35
N GLY A 325 -26.48 14.08 0.67
CA GLY A 325 -25.52 15.01 1.27
C GLY A 325 -24.27 14.34 1.84
N TRP A 326 -24.15 13.02 1.77
CA TRP A 326 -22.97 12.30 2.27
C TRP A 326 -21.82 12.30 1.27
N VAL A 327 -20.61 12.36 1.81
CA VAL A 327 -19.38 12.18 1.08
C VAL A 327 -18.60 11.05 1.73
N LYS A 328 -18.11 10.12 0.92
CA LYS A 328 -17.28 8.99 1.37
C LYS A 328 -15.95 8.97 0.63
N ARG A 329 -14.90 8.57 1.33
CA ARG A 329 -13.55 8.36 0.78
C ARG A 329 -13.22 6.87 0.80
N TRP A 330 -12.88 6.35 -0.35
CA TRP A 330 -12.55 4.95 -0.59
C TRP A 330 -11.07 4.81 -0.91
N SER A 331 -10.39 3.86 -0.27
CA SER A 331 -8.98 3.57 -0.56
C SER A 331 -8.80 2.87 -1.91
N ALA A 332 -7.55 2.72 -2.35
CA ALA A 332 -7.19 1.86 -3.48
C ALA A 332 -7.70 0.40 -3.35
N SER A 333 -7.86 -0.07 -2.11
CA SER A 333 -8.37 -1.41 -1.78
C SER A 333 -9.90 -1.44 -1.69
N PHE A 334 -10.57 -0.31 -1.95
CA PHE A 334 -12.02 -0.12 -1.90
C PHE A 334 -12.62 -0.21 -0.50
N ASP A 335 -11.81 0.06 0.53
CA ASP A 335 -12.29 0.21 1.90
C ASP A 335 -12.82 1.62 2.11
N CYS A 336 -13.96 1.76 2.79
CA CYS A 336 -14.47 3.06 3.21
C CYS A 336 -13.60 3.58 4.35
N THR A 337 -12.73 4.56 4.05
CA THR A 337 -11.74 5.12 4.99
C THR A 337 -12.20 6.39 5.69
N ALA A 338 -13.23 7.05 5.16
CA ALA A 338 -13.91 8.17 5.80
C ALA A 338 -15.33 8.30 5.24
N SER A 339 -16.27 8.70 6.09
CA SER A 339 -17.64 8.98 5.71
C SER A 339 -18.13 10.15 6.55
N TRP A 340 -18.56 11.22 5.90
CA TRP A 340 -19.04 12.41 6.60
C TRP A 340 -20.20 13.06 5.86
N LYS A 341 -21.01 13.80 6.61
CA LYS A 341 -22.07 14.60 6.02
C LYS A 341 -21.45 15.88 5.43
N GLY A 342 -21.31 15.89 4.11
CA GLY A 342 -20.79 17.04 3.37
C GLY A 342 -21.82 18.17 3.35
N HIS A 343 -23.04 17.90 2.88
CA HIS A 343 -24.09 18.91 2.69
C HIS A 343 -25.40 18.51 3.40
N ASP A 344 -26.26 19.49 3.66
CA ASP A 344 -27.62 19.21 4.18
C ASP A 344 -28.62 18.88 3.05
N GLY A 345 -28.25 19.20 1.81
CA GLY A 345 -28.93 18.82 0.58
C GLY A 345 -28.10 17.86 -0.28
N ILE A 346 -28.46 17.78 -1.55
CA ILE A 346 -27.81 16.93 -2.57
C ILE A 346 -26.39 17.46 -2.82
N VAL A 347 -25.37 16.60 -2.86
CA VAL A 347 -24.04 16.98 -3.36
C VAL A 347 -24.03 16.81 -4.88
N LEU A 348 -23.94 17.91 -5.61
CA LEU A 348 -24.14 17.95 -7.07
C LEU A 348 -22.84 18.00 -7.85
N SER A 349 -21.77 18.54 -7.27
CA SER A 349 -20.47 18.66 -7.92
C SER A 349 -19.34 18.48 -6.93
N SER A 350 -18.21 17.99 -7.42
CA SER A 350 -16.99 17.81 -6.62
C SER A 350 -15.75 17.98 -7.48
N ILE A 351 -14.75 18.69 -6.97
CA ILE A 351 -13.42 18.79 -7.58
C ILE A 351 -12.32 18.70 -6.53
N ILE A 352 -11.12 18.36 -6.97
CA ILE A 352 -9.90 18.38 -6.17
C ILE A 352 -8.99 19.50 -6.68
N THR A 353 -8.49 20.36 -5.79
CA THR A 353 -7.55 21.44 -6.15
C THR A 353 -6.46 21.63 -5.10
N GLN A 354 -5.33 22.21 -5.49
CA GLN A 354 -4.25 22.57 -4.55
C GLN A 354 -4.57 23.85 -3.79
N ARG A 355 -4.13 23.93 -2.53
CA ARG A 355 -4.20 25.14 -1.70
C ARG A 355 -2.96 26.04 -1.93
N ASN A 356 -3.15 27.36 -2.04
CA ASN A 356 -2.05 28.33 -2.18
C ASN A 356 -1.45 28.69 -0.80
N GLY A 357 -0.12 28.87 -0.73
CA GLY A 357 0.62 29.31 0.48
C GLY A 357 1.78 28.36 0.82
N SER A 358 2.93 28.89 1.25
CA SER A 358 4.25 28.23 1.30
C SER A 358 4.48 27.17 2.39
N ASP A 359 3.56 26.90 3.31
CA ASP A 359 3.71 25.77 4.26
C ASP A 359 3.07 24.48 3.78
N LEU A 360 3.76 23.36 3.99
CA LEU A 360 3.39 22.02 3.55
C LEU A 360 2.06 21.58 4.19
N SER A 361 0.99 21.45 3.40
CA SER A 361 -0.09 20.44 3.52
C SER A 361 -1.28 20.76 2.61
N GLY A 362 -1.60 19.84 1.71
CA GLY A 362 -3.00 19.56 1.35
C GLY A 362 -3.50 20.05 -0.01
N PHE A 363 -3.90 19.11 -0.84
CA PHE A 363 -5.04 19.31 -1.73
C PHE A 363 -6.30 19.53 -0.88
N CYS A 364 -7.32 20.15 -1.46
CA CYS A 364 -8.65 20.22 -0.87
C CYS A 364 -9.67 19.57 -1.81
N LEU A 365 -10.65 18.93 -1.19
CA LEU A 365 -11.89 18.54 -1.86
C LEU A 365 -12.86 19.70 -1.73
N ILE A 366 -13.37 20.16 -2.86
CA ILE A 366 -14.41 21.19 -2.92
C ILE A 366 -15.67 20.53 -3.42
N THR A 367 -16.75 20.67 -2.66
CA THR A 367 -18.07 20.12 -3.01
C THR A 367 -19.11 21.23 -3.12
N GLY A 368 -19.96 21.16 -4.14
CA GLY A 368 -21.09 22.06 -4.36
C GLY A 368 -22.39 21.34 -4.07
N GLY A 369 -23.28 21.98 -3.32
CA GLY A 369 -24.54 21.39 -2.89
C GLY A 369 -25.80 22.12 -3.39
N SER A 370 -26.93 21.42 -3.33
CA SER A 370 -28.26 22.02 -3.47
C SER A 370 -28.69 22.84 -2.24
N ASP A 371 -27.86 22.87 -1.20
CA ASP A 371 -28.07 23.64 0.03
C ASP A 371 -27.48 25.04 -0.06
N GLU A 372 -27.18 25.55 -1.26
CA GLU A 372 -26.57 26.86 -1.52
C GLU A 372 -25.12 27.01 -1.04
N HIS A 373 -24.46 25.93 -0.65
CA HIS A 373 -23.09 26.01 -0.12
C HIS A 373 -22.07 25.36 -1.05
N ILE A 374 -20.86 25.93 -1.01
CA ILE A 374 -19.64 25.32 -1.52
C ILE A 374 -18.77 25.02 -0.30
N LYS A 375 -18.43 23.75 -0.07
CA LYS A 375 -17.67 23.34 1.12
C LYS A 375 -16.28 22.89 0.73
N VAL A 376 -15.28 23.47 1.40
CA VAL A 376 -13.87 23.20 1.16
C VAL A 376 -13.36 22.33 2.31
N HIS A 377 -13.13 21.06 2.03
CA HIS A 377 -12.59 20.10 2.99
C HIS A 377 -11.10 19.88 2.75
N SER A 378 -10.28 19.96 3.80
CA SER A 378 -8.87 19.56 3.75
C SER A 378 -8.82 18.05 3.64
N THR A 379 -8.13 17.52 2.64
CA THR A 379 -8.02 16.07 2.47
C THR A 379 -7.09 15.41 3.48
N GLY A 380 -6.55 16.16 4.45
CA GLY A 380 -5.89 15.63 5.65
C GLY A 380 -4.62 14.82 5.37
N LEU A 381 -3.97 15.05 4.22
CA LEU A 381 -2.68 14.45 3.91
C LEU A 381 -1.55 15.28 4.54
N LEU A 382 -0.87 14.67 5.51
CA LEU A 382 0.47 15.05 5.96
C LEU A 382 1.37 15.33 4.74
N ASN A 383 1.92 16.55 4.68
CA ASN A 383 3.08 16.99 3.89
C ASN A 383 3.42 16.26 2.59
N LEU A 384 2.75 16.63 1.50
CA LEU A 384 3.19 16.39 0.12
C LEU A 384 3.63 17.71 -0.53
N LYS A 385 4.78 18.25 -0.12
CA LYS A 385 5.33 19.46 -0.74
C LYS A 385 6.78 19.36 -1.22
N TYR A 386 7.26 18.17 -1.47
CA TYR A 386 8.47 18.00 -2.26
C TYR A 386 8.29 16.81 -3.17
N LEU A 387 7.92 17.06 -4.44
CA LEU A 387 8.03 16.05 -5.49
C LEU A 387 7.71 16.57 -6.91
N LEU A 388 8.07 17.83 -7.20
CA LEU A 388 8.42 18.18 -8.58
C LEU A 388 9.95 18.10 -8.67
N ASN A 389 10.39 17.26 -9.60
CA ASN A 389 11.75 16.97 -10.04
C ASN A 389 12.58 16.01 -9.14
N GLU A 390 12.98 14.90 -9.78
CA GLU A 390 13.94 13.84 -9.38
C GLU A 390 13.54 12.79 -8.32
N ARG A 391 12.34 12.84 -7.72
CA ARG A 391 11.96 11.99 -6.56
C ARG A 391 11.00 10.80 -6.83
N GLU A 392 10.67 10.43 -8.07
CA GLU A 392 9.61 9.43 -8.35
C GLU A 392 9.83 8.03 -7.74
N THR A 393 11.07 7.56 -7.55
CA THR A 393 11.35 6.24 -6.96
C THR A 393 11.28 6.20 -5.43
N LEU A 394 11.42 7.36 -4.77
CA LEU A 394 11.46 7.47 -3.30
C LEU A 394 10.07 7.29 -2.67
N ASP A 395 9.03 7.75 -3.37
CA ASP A 395 7.64 7.67 -2.94
C ASP A 395 7.12 6.22 -3.02
N THR A 396 7.56 5.47 -4.04
CA THR A 396 7.13 4.08 -4.25
C THR A 396 7.55 3.16 -3.10
N MET A 397 8.80 3.24 -2.64
CA MET A 397 9.32 2.36 -1.58
C MET A 397 8.59 2.58 -0.26
N VAL A 398 8.43 3.84 0.16
CA VAL A 398 7.74 4.19 1.41
C VAL A 398 6.24 3.89 1.31
N TYR A 399 5.62 4.16 0.16
CA TYR A 399 4.22 3.81 -0.09
C TYR A 399 3.98 2.30 -0.04
N ALA A 400 4.81 1.52 -0.74
CA ALA A 400 4.71 0.06 -0.74
C ALA A 400 4.90 -0.50 0.68
N LEU A 401 5.91 -0.02 1.40
CA LEU A 401 6.14 -0.39 2.79
C LEU A 401 4.95 -0.02 3.69
N SER A 402 4.35 1.16 3.50
CA SER A 402 3.17 1.58 4.26
C SER A 402 1.99 0.64 4.05
N LYS A 403 1.75 0.19 2.82
CA LYS A 403 0.70 -0.81 2.53
C LYS A 403 1.05 -2.17 3.10
N PHE A 404 2.31 -2.58 3.01
CA PHE A 404 2.75 -3.88 3.52
C PHE A 404 2.63 -3.99 5.05
N VAL A 405 3.05 -2.93 5.77
CA VAL A 405 2.92 -2.81 7.24
C VAL A 405 1.46 -2.71 7.68
N SER A 406 0.56 -2.20 6.84
CA SER A 406 -0.87 -2.14 7.18
C SER A 406 -1.56 -3.49 7.26
N ILE A 407 -0.95 -4.56 6.74
CA ILE A 407 -1.47 -5.93 6.82
C ILE A 407 -0.89 -6.59 8.07
N PRO A 408 -1.72 -6.93 9.08
CA PRO A 408 -1.27 -7.57 10.32
C PRO A 408 -1.04 -9.08 10.10
N SER A 409 0.01 -9.43 9.37
CA SER A 409 0.41 -10.81 9.06
C SER A 409 1.03 -11.52 10.28
N ILE A 410 0.24 -11.73 11.32
CA ILE A 410 0.67 -12.35 12.57
C ILE A 410 0.56 -13.88 12.46
N SER A 411 1.65 -14.57 12.15
CA SER A 411 1.67 -16.04 11.93
C SER A 411 1.36 -16.84 13.20
N SER A 412 1.75 -16.35 14.37
CA SER A 412 1.53 -17.02 15.66
C SER A 412 0.06 -17.07 16.10
N ASP A 413 -0.83 -16.28 15.49
CA ASP A 413 -2.24 -16.18 15.87
C ASP A 413 -3.16 -16.71 14.75
N PRO A 414 -3.87 -17.83 14.97
CA PRO A 414 -4.76 -18.41 13.98
C PRO A 414 -5.87 -17.48 13.47
N SER A 415 -6.25 -16.44 14.24
CA SER A 415 -7.23 -15.44 13.78
C SER A 415 -6.72 -14.55 12.65
N HIS A 416 -5.39 -14.46 12.49
CA HIS A 416 -4.69 -13.69 11.47
C HIS A 416 -4.21 -14.53 10.27
N MET A 417 -4.63 -15.80 10.16
CA MET A 417 -4.30 -16.67 9.00
C MET A 417 -4.68 -16.03 7.66
N GLU A 418 -5.85 -15.39 7.59
CA GLU A 418 -6.29 -14.70 6.39
C GLU A 418 -5.40 -13.48 6.09
N ASP A 419 -5.02 -12.71 7.11
CA ASP A 419 -4.14 -11.55 6.94
C ASP A 419 -2.74 -11.95 6.45
N CYS A 420 -2.20 -13.07 6.95
CA CYS A 420 -0.95 -13.65 6.45
C CYS A 420 -1.06 -14.06 4.97
N ARG A 421 -2.17 -14.68 4.57
CA ARG A 421 -2.43 -14.99 3.16
C ARG A 421 -2.58 -13.72 2.31
N GLN A 422 -3.26 -12.69 2.81
CA GLN A 422 -3.38 -11.42 2.12
C GLN A 422 -2.02 -10.72 1.97
N ALA A 423 -1.14 -10.81 2.96
CA ALA A 423 0.23 -10.31 2.87
C ALA A 423 1.02 -10.99 1.74
N ALA A 424 0.95 -12.33 1.64
CA ALA A 424 1.58 -13.08 0.54
C ALA A 424 1.04 -12.67 -0.84
N ILE A 425 -0.29 -12.57 -0.97
CA ILE A 425 -0.96 -12.18 -2.22
C ILE A 425 -0.59 -10.74 -2.60
N TRP A 426 -0.60 -9.84 -1.61
CA TRP A 426 -0.22 -8.44 -1.83
C TRP A 426 1.25 -8.33 -2.25
N LEU A 427 2.16 -9.02 -1.56
CA LEU A 427 3.59 -9.02 -1.89
C LEU A 427 3.83 -9.57 -3.29
N ARG A 428 3.20 -10.71 -3.64
CA ARG A 428 3.24 -11.26 -5.00
C ARG A 428 2.83 -10.23 -6.06
N LYS A 429 1.74 -9.50 -5.82
CA LYS A 429 1.24 -8.47 -6.74
C LYS A 429 2.19 -7.28 -6.81
N CYS A 430 2.70 -6.82 -5.67
CA CYS A 430 3.65 -5.71 -5.58
C CYS A 430 4.94 -6.03 -6.36
N LEU A 431 5.55 -7.20 -6.11
CA LEU A 431 6.73 -7.64 -6.86
C LEU A 431 6.45 -7.78 -8.36
N GLY A 432 5.25 -8.25 -8.74
CA GLY A 432 4.82 -8.31 -10.14
C GLY A 432 4.71 -6.93 -10.80
N GLN A 433 4.12 -5.95 -10.11
CA GLN A 433 4.04 -4.56 -10.57
C GLN A 433 5.41 -3.88 -10.68
N LEU A 434 6.37 -4.31 -9.85
CA LEU A 434 7.76 -3.87 -9.91
C LEU A 434 8.56 -4.51 -11.06
N GLY A 435 7.97 -5.48 -11.78
CA GLY A 435 8.55 -6.09 -12.98
C GLY A 435 9.03 -7.53 -12.82
N ALA A 436 8.73 -8.21 -11.71
CA ALA A 436 9.10 -9.61 -11.52
C ALA A 436 8.05 -10.60 -12.07
N HIS A 437 8.50 -11.79 -12.48
CA HIS A 437 7.63 -12.94 -12.68
C HIS A 437 7.32 -13.59 -11.33
N THR A 438 6.04 -13.74 -10.96
CA THR A 438 5.67 -14.10 -9.59
C THR A 438 4.68 -15.27 -9.47
N SER A 439 4.89 -16.10 -8.44
CA SER A 439 4.04 -17.24 -8.09
C SER A 439 3.96 -17.43 -6.56
N LEU A 440 2.95 -18.17 -6.09
CA LEU A 440 2.88 -18.63 -4.70
C LEU A 440 3.17 -20.13 -4.66
N LEU A 441 4.06 -20.55 -3.78
CA LEU A 441 4.39 -21.95 -3.54
C LEU A 441 3.64 -22.43 -2.29
N ALA A 442 2.91 -23.52 -2.42
CA ALA A 442 2.17 -24.09 -1.30
C ALA A 442 3.13 -24.79 -0.31
N THR A 443 2.87 -24.60 0.99
CA THR A 443 3.65 -25.14 2.12
C THR A 443 2.92 -26.23 2.90
N GLY A 444 1.62 -26.45 2.62
CA GLY A 444 0.78 -27.44 3.29
C GLY A 444 -0.58 -26.87 3.69
N GLU A 445 -1.42 -27.70 4.32
CA GLU A 445 -2.65 -27.23 4.96
C GLU A 445 -2.32 -26.45 6.24
N GLY A 446 -3.03 -25.34 6.49
CA GLY A 446 -2.86 -24.55 7.70
C GLY A 446 -1.63 -23.63 7.74
N THR A 447 -0.74 -23.69 6.74
CA THR A 447 0.47 -22.85 6.66
C THR A 447 0.38 -21.77 5.57
N ASN A 448 1.22 -20.77 5.73
CA ASN A 448 1.32 -19.60 4.86
C ASN A 448 2.23 -19.87 3.65
N PRO A 449 1.80 -19.51 2.41
CA PRO A 449 2.54 -19.85 1.19
C PRO A 449 3.83 -19.03 1.03
N VAL A 450 4.84 -19.60 0.36
CA VAL A 450 6.06 -18.88 0.01
C VAL A 450 5.83 -18.05 -1.26
N VAL A 451 6.22 -16.78 -1.25
CA VAL A 451 6.22 -15.92 -2.43
C VAL A 451 7.52 -16.14 -3.20
N LEU A 452 7.41 -16.68 -4.42
CA LEU A 452 8.51 -16.78 -5.38
C LEU A 452 8.36 -15.68 -6.43
N ALA A 453 9.37 -14.82 -6.57
CA ALA A 453 9.41 -13.82 -7.62
C ALA A 453 10.79 -13.80 -8.30
N THR A 454 10.86 -13.51 -9.60
CA THR A 454 12.14 -13.39 -10.32
C THR A 454 12.16 -12.10 -11.14
N PHE A 455 13.10 -11.22 -10.84
CA PHE A 455 13.46 -10.10 -11.70
C PHE A 455 14.52 -10.59 -12.68
N GLU A 456 14.16 -10.68 -13.96
CA GLU A 456 15.08 -11.15 -15.00
C GLU A 456 16.00 -10.02 -15.47
N GLY A 457 17.30 -10.31 -15.55
CA GLY A 457 18.29 -9.36 -16.06
C GLY A 457 18.09 -9.05 -17.55
N SER A 458 18.45 -7.85 -17.98
CA SER A 458 18.23 -7.32 -19.34
C SER A 458 19.17 -7.89 -20.41
N VAL A 459 20.27 -8.56 -20.03
CA VAL A 459 21.26 -9.08 -20.98
C VAL A 459 20.75 -10.35 -21.65
N ARG A 460 20.73 -10.37 -22.99
CA ARG A 460 20.48 -11.58 -23.79
C ARG A 460 21.83 -12.17 -24.22
N ASP A 461 21.94 -13.50 -24.26
CA ASP A 461 23.09 -14.24 -24.79
C ASP A 461 24.37 -14.31 -23.92
N LYS A 462 24.29 -14.02 -22.61
CA LYS A 462 25.31 -14.36 -21.61
C LYS A 462 24.71 -15.16 -20.46
N THR A 463 25.52 -16.01 -19.81
CA THR A 463 25.17 -16.60 -18.52
C THR A 463 25.11 -15.50 -17.46
N LYS A 464 23.94 -15.30 -16.87
CA LYS A 464 23.72 -14.29 -15.82
C LYS A 464 23.94 -14.92 -14.45
N PRO A 465 24.61 -14.23 -13.51
CA PRO A 465 24.56 -14.68 -12.14
C PRO A 465 23.12 -14.62 -11.60
N ARG A 466 22.74 -15.65 -10.84
CA ARG A 466 21.42 -15.81 -10.22
C ARG A 466 21.56 -15.67 -8.71
N ILE A 467 21.03 -14.57 -8.17
CA ILE A 467 21.10 -14.27 -6.73
C ILE A 467 19.75 -14.53 -6.10
N LEU A 468 19.72 -15.29 -5.00
CA LEU A 468 18.51 -15.52 -4.21
C LEU A 468 18.44 -14.51 -3.07
N PHE A 469 17.41 -13.69 -3.01
CA PHE A 469 17.06 -12.92 -1.83
C PHE A 469 16.04 -13.68 -0.97
N TYR A 470 16.40 -13.92 0.29
CA TYR A 470 15.53 -14.53 1.29
C TYR A 470 15.06 -13.49 2.33
N GLY A 471 13.80 -13.62 2.76
CA GLY A 471 13.18 -12.83 3.82
C GLY A 471 11.83 -13.42 4.26
N HIS A 472 11.12 -12.73 5.14
CA HIS A 472 9.78 -13.18 5.59
C HIS A 472 8.77 -12.03 5.73
N TYR A 473 7.50 -12.33 5.52
CA TYR A 473 6.43 -11.34 5.56
C TYR A 473 5.54 -11.42 6.80
N ASP A 474 5.63 -12.51 7.57
CA ASP A 474 4.96 -12.62 8.86
C ASP A 474 5.70 -11.82 9.93
N VAL A 475 4.96 -11.44 10.99
CA VAL A 475 5.45 -10.57 12.05
C VAL A 475 4.93 -11.04 13.40
N ILE A 476 5.66 -10.78 14.48
CA ILE A 476 5.12 -11.06 15.81
C ILE A 476 3.89 -10.18 16.18
N PRO A 477 3.06 -10.60 17.17
CA PRO A 477 1.96 -9.80 17.68
C PRO A 477 2.38 -8.39 18.14
N ALA A 478 1.47 -7.43 17.97
CA ALA A 478 1.66 -6.05 18.40
C ALA A 478 0.40 -5.54 19.11
N PRO A 479 0.26 -5.78 20.44
CA PRO A 479 -0.83 -5.21 21.19
C PRO A 479 -0.75 -3.67 21.19
N PRO A 480 -1.88 -2.94 21.26
CA PRO A 480 -1.86 -1.47 21.24
C PRO A 480 -1.07 -0.84 22.41
N GLU A 481 -0.94 -1.58 23.51
CA GLU A 481 -0.26 -1.11 24.72
C GLU A 481 1.26 -0.97 24.51
N GLY A 482 1.83 0.15 24.98
CA GLY A 482 3.25 0.46 24.83
C GLY A 482 3.65 1.10 23.49
N TRP A 483 2.73 1.22 22.54
CA TRP A 483 2.97 1.90 21.27
C TRP A 483 2.55 3.38 21.29
N ASN A 484 3.41 4.24 20.75
CA ASN A 484 3.15 5.67 20.60
C ASN A 484 2.29 6.00 19.35
N SER A 485 2.21 5.06 18.41
CA SER A 485 1.40 5.13 17.18
C SER A 485 0.82 3.75 16.90
N PRO A 486 -0.34 3.63 16.22
CA PRO A 486 -0.90 2.31 15.90
C PRO A 486 0.14 1.41 15.19
N PRO A 487 0.35 0.16 15.64
CA PRO A 487 1.44 -0.69 15.16
C PRO A 487 1.34 -1.03 13.67
N PHE A 488 0.14 -1.21 13.14
CA PHE A 488 -0.12 -1.50 11.73
C PHE A 488 -0.47 -0.25 10.92
N THR A 489 0.08 0.90 11.31
CA THR A 489 0.01 2.14 10.54
C THR A 489 1.41 2.75 10.49
N LEU A 490 2.01 2.76 9.30
CA LEU A 490 3.35 3.30 9.13
C LEU A 490 3.35 4.81 9.44
N THR A 491 4.13 5.22 10.44
CA THR A 491 4.21 6.63 10.85
C THR A 491 5.65 7.14 10.83
N GLY A 492 5.90 8.25 10.14
CA GLY A 492 7.20 8.90 10.12
C GLY A 492 7.41 9.79 11.34
N ARG A 493 8.51 9.62 12.08
CA ARG A 493 8.90 10.45 13.22
C ARG A 493 10.42 10.63 13.28
N ASN A 494 10.88 11.87 13.24
CA ASN A 494 12.30 12.24 13.39
C ASN A 494 13.28 11.46 12.49
N GLY A 495 12.89 11.20 11.23
CA GLY A 495 13.72 10.44 10.29
C GLY A 495 13.61 8.91 10.40
N TYR A 496 12.74 8.41 11.28
CA TYR A 496 12.41 7.00 11.42
C TYR A 496 11.00 6.72 10.91
N LEU A 497 10.79 5.53 10.37
CA LEU A 497 9.47 4.99 10.07
C LEU A 497 9.12 3.98 11.17
N HIS A 498 8.00 4.19 11.84
CA HIS A 498 7.51 3.31 12.91
C HIS A 498 6.36 2.45 12.42
N GLY A 499 6.38 1.17 12.79
CA GLY A 499 5.34 0.19 12.49
C GLY A 499 5.84 -1.23 12.77
N ARG A 500 4.94 -2.15 13.10
CA ARG A 500 5.29 -3.56 13.27
C ARG A 500 5.75 -4.16 11.94
N GLY A 501 6.90 -4.83 11.98
CA GLY A 501 7.57 -5.48 10.87
C GLY A 501 8.29 -4.53 9.92
N VAL A 502 8.42 -3.25 10.28
CA VAL A 502 9.08 -2.26 9.43
C VAL A 502 10.57 -2.51 9.31
N THR A 503 11.23 -3.04 10.36
CA THR A 503 12.63 -3.48 10.27
C THR A 503 12.76 -5.00 10.14
N ASP A 504 11.71 -5.74 10.49
CA ASP A 504 11.73 -7.19 10.67
C ASP A 504 10.46 -7.83 10.08
N ASP A 505 10.39 -8.11 8.79
CA ASP A 505 11.42 -7.95 7.74
C ASP A 505 10.86 -7.23 6.50
N LYS A 506 9.71 -6.56 6.63
CA LYS A 506 8.99 -5.95 5.51
C LYS A 506 9.74 -4.79 4.85
N GLY A 507 10.43 -3.96 5.63
CA GLY A 507 11.25 -2.86 5.12
C GLY A 507 12.35 -3.34 4.19
N PRO A 508 13.27 -4.20 4.68
CA PRO A 508 14.30 -4.83 3.86
C PRO A 508 13.80 -5.46 2.57
N ILE A 509 12.72 -6.26 2.61
CA ILE A 509 12.12 -6.88 1.42
C ILE A 509 11.78 -5.84 0.35
N ILE A 510 11.10 -4.76 0.75
CA ILE A 510 10.68 -3.70 -0.17
C ILE A 510 11.89 -2.91 -0.69
N ALA A 511 12.92 -2.68 0.13
CA ALA A 511 14.14 -2.01 -0.31
C ALA A 511 14.89 -2.79 -1.39
N VAL A 512 15.04 -4.12 -1.21
CA VAL A 512 15.66 -4.99 -2.22
C VAL A 512 14.82 -5.06 -3.50
N ALA A 513 13.49 -5.16 -3.38
CA ALA A 513 12.60 -5.17 -4.53
C ALA A 513 12.67 -3.86 -5.33
N CYS A 514 12.70 -2.71 -4.65
CA CYS A 514 12.85 -1.41 -5.30
C CYS A 514 14.23 -1.23 -5.95
N ALA A 515 15.30 -1.78 -5.37
CA ALA A 515 16.63 -1.77 -5.99
C ALA A 515 16.62 -2.51 -7.34
N ALA A 516 16.05 -3.71 -7.37
CA ALA A 516 15.94 -4.50 -8.59
C ALA A 516 15.04 -3.84 -9.64
N ALA A 517 13.89 -3.31 -9.21
CA ALA A 517 12.96 -2.61 -10.09
C ALA A 517 13.59 -1.36 -10.72
N GLU A 518 14.36 -0.58 -9.96
CA GLU A 518 15.03 0.62 -10.47
C GLU A 518 16.10 0.26 -11.51
N LEU A 519 16.94 -0.74 -11.22
CA LEU A 519 17.91 -1.26 -12.19
C LEU A 519 17.22 -1.82 -13.44
N LEU A 520 16.13 -2.57 -13.28
CA LEU A 520 15.36 -3.13 -14.39
C LEU A 520 14.75 -2.04 -15.28
N SER A 521 14.16 -1.01 -14.67
CA SER A 521 13.56 0.13 -15.40
C SER A 521 14.58 0.89 -16.26
N ARG A 522 15.84 0.96 -15.81
CA ARG A 522 16.96 1.58 -16.53
C ARG A 522 17.70 0.61 -17.45
N ARG A 523 17.25 -0.65 -17.54
CA ARG A 523 17.91 -1.75 -18.28
C ARG A 523 19.36 -2.00 -17.82
N ALA A 524 19.64 -1.75 -16.55
CA ALA A 524 20.94 -1.92 -15.90
C ALA A 524 20.99 -3.15 -14.98
N LEU A 525 19.86 -3.86 -14.79
CA LEU A 525 19.84 -5.13 -14.08
C LEU A 525 20.42 -6.21 -14.99
N GLU A 526 21.65 -6.66 -14.75
CA GLU A 526 22.32 -7.69 -15.55
C GLU A 526 22.41 -9.07 -14.86
N VAL A 527 21.78 -9.18 -13.69
CA VAL A 527 21.68 -10.41 -12.90
C VAL A 527 20.21 -10.84 -12.80
N ASP A 528 19.96 -12.14 -12.60
CA ASP A 528 18.62 -12.57 -12.21
C ASP A 528 18.51 -12.52 -10.69
N LEU A 529 17.54 -11.76 -10.16
CA LEU A 529 17.30 -11.67 -8.72
C LEU A 529 16.01 -12.41 -8.35
N ILE A 530 16.16 -13.51 -7.62
CA ILE A 530 15.08 -14.42 -7.24
C ILE A 530 14.71 -14.11 -5.79
N PHE A 531 13.45 -13.81 -5.51
CA PHE A 531 12.91 -13.63 -4.17
C PHE A 531 12.26 -14.92 -3.73
N LEU A 532 12.57 -15.35 -2.51
CA LEU A 532 11.94 -16.49 -1.85
C LEU A 532 11.55 -16.06 -0.43
N ILE A 533 10.31 -15.56 -0.31
CA ILE A 533 9.82 -14.90 0.91
C ILE A 533 8.77 -15.76 1.60
N GLU A 534 9.04 -16.19 2.83
CA GLU A 534 8.12 -17.05 3.61
C GLU A 534 7.21 -16.26 4.56
N GLY A 535 6.26 -16.95 5.18
CA GLY A 535 5.28 -16.35 6.11
C GLY A 535 5.12 -17.12 7.41
N GLU A 536 6.16 -17.84 7.83
CA GLU A 536 6.20 -18.65 9.05
C GLU A 536 7.51 -18.49 9.82
N GLU A 537 8.34 -17.48 9.53
CA GLU A 537 9.68 -17.37 10.16
C GLU A 537 9.55 -17.19 11.68
N GLU A 538 8.60 -16.36 12.10
CA GLU A 538 8.32 -16.02 13.51
C GLU A 538 7.70 -17.20 14.28
N THR A 539 7.27 -18.23 13.55
CA THR A 539 6.72 -19.49 14.05
C THR A 539 7.61 -20.69 13.76
N GLY A 540 8.85 -20.50 13.28
CA GLY A 540 9.84 -21.58 13.10
C GLY A 540 9.92 -22.17 11.68
N SER A 541 9.50 -21.43 10.66
CA SER A 541 9.58 -21.74 9.23
C SER A 541 8.91 -23.06 8.82
N HIS A 542 7.75 -23.36 9.41
CA HIS A 542 7.03 -24.61 9.18
C HIS A 542 6.63 -24.77 7.69
N GLY A 543 6.98 -25.91 7.11
CA GLY A 543 6.66 -26.24 5.71
C GLY A 543 7.57 -25.58 4.66
N PHE A 544 8.38 -24.57 5.02
CA PHE A 544 9.28 -23.86 4.10
C PHE A 544 10.24 -24.82 3.37
N ARG A 545 10.99 -25.63 4.14
CA ARG A 545 11.94 -26.61 3.61
C ARG A 545 11.32 -27.57 2.60
N ALA A 546 10.15 -28.11 2.92
CA ALA A 546 9.44 -29.04 2.05
C ALA A 546 8.97 -28.35 0.76
N ALA A 547 8.45 -27.13 0.87
CA ALA A 547 8.00 -26.34 -0.28
C ALA A 547 9.15 -26.01 -1.24
N VAL A 548 10.31 -25.62 -0.73
CA VAL A 548 11.51 -25.32 -1.53
C VAL A 548 12.03 -26.57 -2.23
N GLN A 549 12.08 -27.71 -1.54
CA GLN A 549 12.49 -28.99 -2.16
C GLN A 549 11.52 -29.43 -3.26
N GLN A 550 10.22 -29.32 -3.02
CA GLN A 550 9.19 -29.67 -4.01
C GLN A 550 9.25 -28.78 -5.24
N HIS A 551 9.49 -27.48 -5.07
CA HIS A 551 9.50 -26.49 -6.15
C HIS A 551 10.91 -26.09 -6.59
N LYS A 552 11.92 -26.90 -6.27
CA LYS A 552 13.34 -26.61 -6.58
C LYS A 552 13.57 -26.31 -8.06
N ALA A 553 12.87 -27.02 -8.94
CA ALA A 553 12.93 -26.79 -10.39
C ALA A 553 12.41 -25.41 -10.80
N ALA A 554 11.43 -24.84 -10.08
CA ALA A 554 10.89 -23.51 -10.34
C ALA A 554 11.82 -22.39 -9.83
N VAL A 555 12.55 -22.64 -8.73
CA VAL A 555 13.59 -21.73 -8.23
C VAL A 555 14.82 -21.77 -9.16
N GLY A 556 15.22 -22.98 -9.55
CA GLY A 556 16.40 -23.25 -10.38
C GLY A 556 17.72 -23.10 -9.62
N GLU A 557 18.83 -23.09 -10.36
CA GLU A 557 20.18 -22.95 -9.80
C GLU A 557 20.44 -21.52 -9.28
N ILE A 558 21.19 -21.40 -8.19
CA ILE A 558 21.48 -20.14 -7.49
C ILE A 558 22.99 -20.04 -7.22
N ASP A 559 23.60 -18.91 -7.55
CA ASP A 559 25.04 -18.68 -7.41
C ASP A 559 25.43 -18.04 -6.06
N ALA A 560 24.53 -17.24 -5.47
CA ALA A 560 24.69 -16.64 -4.14
C ALA A 560 23.34 -16.33 -3.48
N ILE A 561 23.33 -16.27 -2.15
CA ILE A 561 22.14 -15.94 -1.36
C ILE A 561 22.38 -14.60 -0.65
N LEU A 562 21.45 -13.67 -0.76
CA LEU A 562 21.42 -12.41 -0.02
C LEU A 562 20.30 -12.45 1.02
N VAL A 563 20.63 -12.07 2.25
CA VAL A 563 19.68 -12.00 3.37
C VAL A 563 19.77 -10.60 3.97
N SER A 564 18.65 -10.04 4.41
CA SER A 564 18.61 -8.72 5.04
C SER A 564 17.76 -8.65 6.31
N ASN A 565 17.77 -9.72 7.10
CA ASN A 565 17.03 -9.81 8.35
C ASN A 565 17.95 -9.72 9.59
N SER A 566 18.59 -8.58 9.83
CA SER A 566 19.36 -8.34 11.07
C SER A 566 19.62 -6.85 11.29
N THR A 567 20.26 -6.52 12.43
CA THR A 567 20.51 -5.13 12.83
C THR A 567 22.01 -4.84 12.97
N TRP A 568 22.37 -3.58 12.81
CA TRP A 568 23.71 -3.11 13.18
C TRP A 568 23.91 -3.21 14.69
N ILE A 569 25.18 -3.35 15.09
CA ILE A 569 25.55 -3.40 16.51
C ILE A 569 25.37 -2.05 17.24
N GLY A 570 25.26 -0.96 16.47
CA GLY A 570 25.00 0.40 16.92
C GLY A 570 24.17 1.15 15.88
N ASP A 571 24.11 2.48 15.98
CA ASP A 571 23.27 3.30 15.10
C ASP A 571 24.07 4.09 14.06
N ASP A 572 25.39 4.29 14.26
CA ASP A 572 26.16 5.20 13.41
C ASP A 572 26.91 4.50 12.27
N ARG A 573 27.54 3.35 12.55
CA ARG A 573 28.48 2.69 11.63
C ARG A 573 27.84 1.46 10.97
N PRO A 574 27.87 1.35 9.62
CA PRO A 574 27.29 0.22 8.92
C PRO A 574 27.96 -1.09 9.27
N CYS A 575 27.19 -2.18 9.23
CA CYS A 575 27.65 -3.52 9.54
C CYS A 575 27.36 -4.49 8.39
N ILE A 576 28.13 -5.58 8.33
CA ILE A 576 27.81 -6.78 7.55
C ILE A 576 27.85 -7.96 8.52
N THR A 577 26.78 -8.75 8.52
CA THR A 577 26.70 -9.94 9.38
C THR A 577 27.34 -11.10 8.63
N TYR A 578 28.26 -11.81 9.28
CA TYR A 578 28.95 -12.96 8.68
C TYR A 578 28.80 -14.24 9.51
N GLY A 579 28.01 -14.22 10.58
CA GLY A 579 27.73 -15.44 11.30
C GLY A 579 26.55 -15.32 12.26
N LEU A 580 25.82 -16.42 12.37
CA LEU A 580 24.68 -16.61 13.25
C LEU A 580 24.90 -17.87 14.09
N ARG A 581 24.36 -17.89 15.30
CA ARG A 581 24.37 -19.10 16.11
C ARG A 581 23.28 -20.04 15.64
N GLY A 582 23.46 -21.33 15.89
CA GLY A 582 22.37 -22.29 15.83
C GLY A 582 21.57 -22.26 17.13
N VAL A 583 20.42 -22.91 17.12
CA VAL A 583 19.60 -23.10 18.32
C VAL A 583 19.05 -24.51 18.38
N VAL A 584 19.11 -25.10 19.56
CA VAL A 584 18.34 -26.28 19.93
C VAL A 584 17.32 -25.82 20.94
N HIS A 585 16.04 -25.88 20.57
CA HIS A 585 14.93 -25.49 21.42
C HIS A 585 14.11 -26.72 21.83
N CYS A 586 13.92 -26.86 23.14
CA CYS A 586 13.03 -27.86 23.73
C CYS A 586 11.72 -27.14 24.15
N ALA A 587 10.94 -26.63 23.16
CA ALA A 587 9.55 -26.09 23.23
C ALA A 587 9.11 -25.22 22.00
N VAL A 588 8.22 -25.65 21.10
CA VAL A 588 6.83 -25.18 20.78
C VAL A 588 6.28 -25.99 19.57
N GLU A 589 5.29 -26.87 19.80
CA GLU A 589 3.95 -26.98 19.14
C GLU A 589 3.05 -27.88 20.03
N ALA A 590 1.73 -27.96 19.79
CA ALA A 590 0.66 -28.43 20.71
C ALA A 590 0.77 -29.85 21.33
N SER A 591 1.89 -30.55 21.23
CA SER A 591 2.11 -31.89 21.77
C SER A 591 3.47 -32.07 22.45
N LYS A 592 3.53 -31.61 23.71
CA LYS A 592 4.40 -32.10 24.79
C LYS A 592 5.86 -31.54 24.84
N PRO A 593 6.21 -30.81 25.92
CA PRO A 593 7.55 -30.33 26.27
C PRO A 593 8.35 -31.35 27.09
N THR A 594 9.52 -30.96 27.63
CA THR A 594 10.19 -31.78 28.67
C THR A 594 9.31 -31.79 29.92
N LEU A 595 8.77 -32.98 30.25
CA LEU A 595 7.76 -33.19 31.28
C LEU A 595 8.29 -34.13 32.35
N ILE A 596 8.10 -33.75 33.62
CA ILE A 596 8.14 -34.70 34.75
C ILE A 596 6.72 -34.83 35.27
N SER A 597 6.18 -36.05 35.26
CA SER A 597 4.83 -36.34 35.73
C SER A 597 4.81 -37.44 36.77
N SER A 598 3.97 -37.25 37.79
CA SER A 598 3.54 -38.30 38.72
C SER A 598 2.36 -39.08 38.12
N ASP A 599 2.14 -40.29 38.61
CA ASP A 599 0.93 -41.09 38.36
C ASP A 599 -0.31 -40.55 39.12
N ARG A 600 -0.12 -39.51 39.95
CA ARG A 600 -1.13 -38.92 40.82
C ARG A 600 -1.55 -37.52 40.35
N PRO A 601 -2.79 -37.09 40.63
CA PRO A 601 -3.23 -35.72 40.40
C PRO A 601 -2.51 -34.74 41.34
N ASP A 602 -2.75 -33.43 41.15
CA ASP A 602 -2.22 -32.41 42.06
C ASP A 602 -2.64 -32.68 43.51
N LEU A 603 -1.69 -32.54 44.45
CA LEU A 603 -1.88 -32.88 45.86
C LEU A 603 -1.76 -31.63 46.76
N HIS A 604 -2.39 -31.67 47.94
CA HIS A 604 -2.26 -30.59 48.91
C HIS A 604 -0.93 -30.71 49.67
N SER A 605 -0.06 -29.71 49.57
CA SER A 605 1.31 -29.80 50.11
C SER A 605 1.36 -29.90 51.64
N GLY A 606 0.40 -29.30 52.35
CA GLY A 606 0.31 -29.44 53.81
C GLY A 606 -0.16 -30.81 54.32
N ILE A 607 -0.74 -31.64 53.44
CA ILE A 607 -1.25 -32.98 53.80
C ILE A 607 -0.24 -34.04 53.35
N GLU A 608 0.24 -33.92 52.11
CA GLU A 608 1.08 -34.93 51.45
C GLU A 608 2.58 -34.57 51.44
N GLY A 609 2.94 -33.37 51.89
CA GLY A 609 4.32 -32.88 51.89
C GLY A 609 5.26 -33.77 52.70
N GLY A 610 6.33 -34.22 52.05
CA GLY A 610 7.31 -35.14 52.63
C GLY A 610 6.92 -36.63 52.58
N ALA A 611 5.72 -36.97 52.13
CA ALA A 611 5.26 -38.36 51.97
C ALA A 611 5.36 -38.87 50.51
N VAL A 612 5.43 -37.96 49.53
CA VAL A 612 5.44 -38.28 48.09
C VAL A 612 6.69 -37.76 47.40
N ALA A 613 7.07 -38.39 46.28
CA ALA A 613 8.13 -37.87 45.42
C ALA A 613 7.56 -36.76 44.53
N GLU A 614 8.02 -35.52 44.75
CA GLU A 614 7.42 -34.34 44.15
C GLU A 614 8.03 -34.02 42.77
N PRO A 615 7.23 -33.98 41.68
CA PRO A 615 7.73 -33.65 40.34
C PRO A 615 8.51 -32.33 40.26
N MET A 616 8.14 -31.34 41.06
CA MET A 616 8.84 -30.06 41.11
C MET A 616 10.24 -30.18 41.73
N VAL A 617 10.42 -31.01 42.76
CA VAL A 617 11.75 -31.23 43.35
C VAL A 617 12.66 -31.91 42.34
N ASP A 618 12.15 -32.89 41.61
CA ASP A 618 12.91 -33.58 40.56
C ASP A 618 13.30 -32.63 39.43
N MET A 619 12.38 -31.78 38.97
CA MET A 619 12.66 -30.78 37.93
C MET A 619 13.72 -29.77 38.37
N VAL A 620 13.65 -29.25 39.60
CA VAL A 620 14.67 -28.31 40.11
C VAL A 620 16.05 -28.98 40.17
N LYS A 621 16.12 -30.23 40.65
CA LYS A 621 17.39 -30.97 40.70
C LYS A 621 17.94 -31.24 39.29
N LEU A 622 17.07 -31.60 38.34
CA LEU A 622 17.43 -31.85 36.96
C LEU A 622 17.97 -30.59 36.27
N LEU A 623 17.25 -29.47 36.38
CA LEU A 623 17.71 -28.20 35.82
C LEU A 623 19.02 -27.71 36.45
N ALA A 624 19.23 -28.00 37.73
CA ALA A 624 20.48 -27.70 38.43
C ALA A 624 21.69 -28.51 37.91
N THR A 625 21.49 -29.61 37.16
CA THR A 625 22.61 -30.34 36.54
C THR A 625 23.07 -29.74 35.22
N LEU A 626 22.36 -28.76 34.65
CA LEU A 626 22.69 -28.19 33.33
C LEU A 626 23.81 -27.14 33.41
N LEU A 627 23.95 -26.44 34.52
CA LEU A 627 24.90 -25.35 34.72
C LEU A 627 25.63 -25.49 36.07
N ASP A 628 26.94 -25.25 36.09
CA ASP A 628 27.69 -25.16 37.34
C ASP A 628 27.59 -23.77 38.01
N GLY A 629 28.23 -23.61 39.17
CA GLY A 629 28.29 -22.34 39.91
C GLY A 629 29.02 -21.20 39.17
N LYS A 630 29.70 -21.49 38.05
CA LYS A 630 30.36 -20.51 37.17
C LYS A 630 29.56 -20.27 35.87
N ARG A 631 28.35 -20.83 35.75
CA ARG A 631 27.48 -20.77 34.56
C ARG A 631 28.06 -21.48 33.33
N VAL A 632 28.89 -22.50 33.54
CA VAL A 632 29.40 -23.36 32.47
C VAL A 632 28.43 -24.52 32.25
N VAL A 633 28.10 -24.80 31.00
CA VAL A 633 27.20 -25.90 30.63
C VAL A 633 27.85 -27.25 30.94
N GLN A 634 27.15 -28.12 31.67
CA GLN A 634 27.69 -29.39 32.16
C GLN A 634 27.33 -30.60 31.30
N ILE A 635 26.69 -30.37 30.14
CA ILE A 635 26.37 -31.43 29.19
C ILE A 635 27.70 -32.01 28.66
N PRO A 636 27.90 -33.34 28.68
CA PRO A 636 29.13 -33.97 28.19
C PRO A 636 29.45 -33.57 26.75
N HIS A 637 30.73 -33.38 26.45
CA HIS A 637 31.25 -33.04 25.12
C HIS A 637 30.71 -31.73 24.51
N PHE A 638 30.02 -30.89 25.30
CA PHE A 638 29.38 -29.69 24.80
C PHE A 638 30.37 -28.68 24.19
N TYR A 639 31.57 -28.54 24.77
CA TYR A 639 32.58 -27.58 24.32
C TYR A 639 33.65 -28.17 23.38
N ASP A 640 33.66 -29.49 23.14
CA ASP A 640 34.76 -30.19 22.46
C ASP A 640 35.05 -29.69 21.04
N ARG A 641 34.02 -29.21 20.35
CA ARG A 641 34.10 -28.70 18.98
C ARG A 641 34.11 -27.17 18.88
N VAL A 642 34.14 -26.46 20.01
CA VAL A 642 34.17 -24.98 19.99
C VAL A 642 35.56 -24.52 19.54
N ARG A 643 35.63 -23.81 18.41
CA ARG A 643 36.90 -23.28 17.88
C ARG A 643 37.59 -22.35 18.88
N PRO A 644 38.92 -22.41 19.02
CA PRO A 644 39.66 -21.41 19.81
C PRO A 644 39.59 -20.03 19.15
N GLU A 645 39.61 -18.98 19.96
CA GLU A 645 39.56 -17.59 19.47
C GLU A 645 40.88 -17.19 18.77
N THR A 646 40.78 -16.72 17.53
CA THR A 646 41.95 -16.33 16.72
C THR A 646 42.45 -14.92 17.08
N SER A 647 43.64 -14.54 16.58
CA SER A 647 44.19 -13.20 16.80
C SER A 647 43.36 -12.11 16.10
N GLU A 648 42.86 -12.42 14.90
CA GLU A 648 42.01 -11.55 14.10
C GLU A 648 40.66 -11.31 14.78
N GLU A 649 40.05 -12.37 15.37
CA GLU A 649 38.83 -12.24 16.17
C GLU A 649 39.05 -11.33 17.39
N LYS A 650 40.20 -11.46 18.08
CA LYS A 650 40.52 -10.61 19.25
C LYS A 650 40.62 -9.13 18.89
N GLU A 651 41.31 -8.80 17.80
CA GLU A 651 41.41 -7.42 17.32
C GLU A 651 40.05 -6.88 16.86
N LEU A 652 39.23 -7.71 16.20
CA LEU A 652 37.86 -7.35 15.85
C LEU A 652 37.02 -7.04 17.10
N TYR A 653 37.04 -7.89 18.12
CA TYR A 653 36.28 -7.65 19.36
C TYR A 653 36.77 -6.44 20.13
N LYS A 654 38.06 -6.11 20.07
CA LYS A 654 38.61 -4.89 20.63
C LYS A 654 38.08 -3.64 19.91
N LEU A 655 38.11 -3.64 18.58
CA LEU A 655 37.50 -2.57 17.77
C LEU A 655 36.01 -2.39 18.08
N LEU A 656 35.26 -3.49 18.14
CA LEU A 656 33.82 -3.45 18.45
C LEU A 656 33.54 -3.02 19.89
N SER A 657 34.44 -3.32 20.82
CA SER A 657 34.37 -2.86 22.21
C SER A 657 34.46 -1.34 22.30
N GLU A 658 35.36 -0.73 21.51
CA GLU A 658 35.50 0.73 21.40
C GLU A 658 34.25 1.37 20.78
N VAL A 659 33.67 0.76 19.73
CA VAL A 659 32.46 1.29 19.07
C VAL A 659 31.23 1.19 19.98
N THR A 660 31.04 0.04 20.64
CA THR A 660 29.82 -0.23 21.43
C THR A 660 29.89 0.22 22.88
N GLN A 661 31.08 0.58 23.37
CA GLN A 661 31.36 0.82 24.78
C GLN A 661 30.99 -0.38 25.68
N ARG A 662 31.08 -1.60 25.13
CA ARG A 662 30.84 -2.87 25.83
C ARG A 662 32.12 -3.70 25.89
N PRO A 663 32.36 -4.50 26.93
CA PRO A 663 33.57 -5.33 27.01
C PRO A 663 33.69 -6.33 25.85
N ALA A 664 34.89 -6.45 25.27
CA ALA A 664 35.18 -7.42 24.21
C ALA A 664 34.79 -8.87 24.59
N THR A 665 35.01 -9.25 25.86
CA THR A 665 34.63 -10.57 26.40
C THR A 665 33.12 -10.82 26.31
N LEU A 666 32.30 -9.80 26.54
CA LEU A 666 30.85 -9.91 26.43
C LEU A 666 30.41 -10.15 24.98
N LEU A 667 31.07 -9.49 24.01
CA LEU A 667 30.78 -9.67 22.59
C LEU A 667 31.21 -11.07 22.10
N SER A 668 32.41 -11.51 22.49
CA SER A 668 32.90 -12.88 22.22
C SER A 668 31.95 -13.94 22.81
N SER A 669 31.53 -13.78 24.07
CA SER A 669 30.54 -14.66 24.70
C SER A 669 29.14 -14.59 24.09
N ARG A 670 28.78 -13.50 23.39
CA ARG A 670 27.48 -13.32 22.71
C ARG A 670 27.44 -13.82 21.27
N TRP A 671 28.60 -14.04 20.63
CA TRP A 671 28.64 -14.42 19.22
C TRP A 671 29.32 -15.75 18.94
N ARG A 672 30.39 -16.09 19.69
CA ARG A 672 31.20 -17.29 19.40
C ARG A 672 31.17 -18.37 20.45
N GLU A 673 30.78 -18.07 21.68
CA GLU A 673 30.62 -19.11 22.71
C GLU A 673 29.22 -19.72 22.69
N PRO A 674 29.06 -21.05 22.89
CA PRO A 674 27.74 -21.64 23.07
C PRO A 674 27.16 -21.29 24.44
N SER A 675 25.84 -21.32 24.57
CA SER A 675 25.16 -20.93 25.82
C SER A 675 23.89 -21.75 26.06
N LEU A 676 23.44 -21.85 27.31
CA LEU A 676 22.18 -22.48 27.69
C LEU A 676 21.33 -21.50 28.48
N THR A 677 20.03 -21.46 28.19
CA THR A 677 19.04 -20.66 28.91
C THR A 677 17.88 -21.54 29.36
N ILE A 678 17.43 -21.34 30.60
CA ILE A 678 16.18 -21.87 31.14
C ILE A 678 15.16 -20.73 31.09
N HIS A 679 14.09 -20.90 30.32
CA HIS A 679 13.12 -19.83 30.05
C HIS A 679 11.98 -19.81 31.07
N SER A 680 11.40 -20.98 31.33
CA SER A 680 10.21 -21.10 32.16
C SER A 680 10.09 -22.47 32.80
N VAL A 681 9.35 -22.50 33.90
CA VAL A 681 8.91 -23.72 34.57
C VAL A 681 7.40 -23.58 34.81
N GLU A 682 6.61 -24.42 34.14
CA GLU A 682 5.15 -24.45 34.23
C GLU A 682 4.71 -25.66 35.06
N ILE A 683 3.63 -25.51 35.82
CA ILE A 683 3.10 -26.55 36.71
C ILE A 683 1.62 -26.82 36.43
N SER A 684 1.15 -28.03 36.72
CA SER A 684 -0.28 -28.35 36.77
C SER A 684 -0.94 -27.78 38.03
N GLY A 685 -2.26 -27.65 37.98
CA GLY A 685 -3.09 -27.24 39.12
C GLY A 685 -3.21 -25.74 39.33
N PRO A 686 -3.94 -25.32 40.39
CA PRO A 686 -4.11 -23.91 40.72
C PRO A 686 -2.76 -23.28 41.14
N LYS A 687 -2.50 -22.05 40.69
CA LYS A 687 -1.25 -21.30 40.97
C LYS A 687 -1.17 -20.75 42.41
N ASN A 688 -1.64 -21.50 43.41
CA ASN A 688 -1.56 -21.14 44.83
C ASN A 688 -0.44 -21.92 45.56
N ALA A 689 0.11 -21.35 46.62
CA ALA A 689 1.35 -21.81 47.26
C ALA A 689 1.27 -23.14 48.04
N THR A 690 0.14 -23.85 48.01
CA THR A 690 -0.12 -25.04 48.86
C THR A 690 -0.40 -26.32 48.05
N VAL A 691 0.16 -26.41 46.83
CA VAL A 691 -0.05 -27.54 45.91
C VAL A 691 1.28 -28.18 45.53
N ILE A 692 1.31 -29.51 45.58
CA ILE A 692 2.33 -30.34 44.94
C ILE A 692 1.80 -30.65 43.53
N PRO A 693 2.43 -30.14 42.45
CA PRO A 693 1.93 -30.35 41.10
C PRO A 693 2.17 -31.79 40.65
N GLY A 694 1.15 -32.41 40.06
CA GLY A 694 1.24 -33.73 39.45
C GLY A 694 2.06 -33.73 38.15
N THR A 695 2.22 -32.59 37.49
CA THR A 695 3.04 -32.43 36.29
C THR A 695 3.80 -31.11 36.30
N VAL A 696 5.08 -31.16 35.92
CA VAL A 696 5.95 -30.00 35.77
C VAL A 696 6.61 -30.03 34.41
N LYS A 697 6.62 -28.88 33.74
CA LYS A 697 7.20 -28.64 32.43
C LYS A 697 8.32 -27.61 32.56
N ALA A 698 9.42 -27.81 31.87
CA ALA A 698 10.45 -26.78 31.69
C ALA A 698 10.70 -26.49 30.21
N GLN A 699 10.98 -25.23 29.90
CA GLN A 699 11.41 -24.79 28.57
C GLN A 699 12.87 -24.35 28.64
N ILE A 700 13.72 -24.97 27.81
CA ILE A 700 15.15 -24.67 27.73
C ILE A 700 15.58 -24.48 26.28
N SER A 701 16.63 -23.68 26.07
CA SER A 701 17.29 -23.60 24.78
C SER A 701 18.81 -23.57 24.89
N LEU A 702 19.46 -24.11 23.87
CA LEU A 702 20.91 -24.11 23.73
C LEU A 702 21.25 -23.35 22.45
N ARG A 703 22.20 -22.43 22.53
CA ARG A 703 22.81 -21.80 21.37
C ARG A 703 24.09 -22.55 21.03
N ILE A 704 24.20 -22.98 19.79
CA ILE A 704 25.37 -23.68 19.27
C ILE A 704 26.14 -22.78 18.30
N VAL A 705 27.41 -23.10 18.09
CA VAL A 705 28.39 -22.29 17.35
C VAL A 705 29.13 -23.16 16.33
N PRO A 706 29.93 -22.59 15.40
CA PRO A 706 30.59 -23.34 14.34
C PRO A 706 31.32 -24.61 14.81
N ASP A 707 31.21 -25.65 13.99
CA ASP A 707 31.70 -27.04 14.19
C ASP A 707 30.96 -27.90 15.23
N GLN A 708 29.96 -27.34 15.94
CA GLN A 708 29.06 -28.17 16.76
C GLN A 708 27.98 -28.79 15.87
N ASP A 709 27.88 -30.12 15.91
CA ASP A 709 26.85 -30.88 15.19
C ASP A 709 25.55 -30.94 16.00
N LEU A 710 24.42 -30.61 15.37
CA LEU A 710 23.11 -30.55 16.02
C LEU A 710 22.70 -31.88 16.65
N ASP A 711 22.80 -32.98 15.91
CA ASP A 711 22.36 -34.30 16.37
C ASP A 711 23.19 -34.76 17.57
N THR A 712 24.51 -34.51 17.53
CA THR A 712 25.42 -34.79 18.64
C THR A 712 25.02 -34.02 19.90
N ILE A 713 24.76 -32.70 19.79
CA ILE A 713 24.37 -31.87 20.93
C ILE A 713 23.00 -32.28 21.49
N VAL A 714 22.04 -32.56 20.61
CA VAL A 714 20.70 -33.04 20.99
C VAL A 714 20.77 -34.38 21.73
N ASN A 715 21.57 -35.32 21.22
CA ASN A 715 21.74 -36.62 21.85
C ASN A 715 22.45 -36.50 23.20
N ALA A 716 23.51 -35.68 23.30
CA ALA A 716 24.21 -35.42 24.55
C ALA A 716 23.31 -34.78 25.61
N LEU A 717 22.43 -33.83 25.21
CA LEU A 717 21.43 -33.25 26.11
C LEU A 717 20.44 -34.30 26.62
N ARG A 718 19.88 -35.12 25.71
CA ARG A 718 18.92 -36.18 26.08
C ARG A 718 19.54 -37.19 27.05
N GLU A 719 20.75 -37.64 26.74
CA GLU A 719 21.48 -38.58 27.58
C GLU A 719 21.81 -37.99 28.95
N HIS A 720 22.31 -36.74 29.01
CA HIS A 720 22.60 -36.06 30.27
C HIS A 720 21.37 -35.92 31.16
N LEU A 721 20.24 -35.49 30.59
CA LEU A 721 18.98 -35.35 31.33
C LEU A 721 18.47 -36.71 31.82
N GLN A 722 18.52 -37.75 30.97
CA GLN A 722 18.08 -39.09 31.35
C GLN A 722 18.94 -39.67 32.48
N ILE A 723 20.27 -39.63 32.35
CA ILE A 723 21.21 -40.11 33.38
C ILE A 723 21.02 -39.34 34.69
N SER A 724 20.88 -38.01 34.61
CA SER A 724 20.65 -37.17 35.79
C SER A 724 19.36 -37.55 36.51
N PHE A 725 18.28 -37.79 35.76
CA PHE A 725 16.98 -38.17 36.31
C PHE A 725 16.99 -39.58 36.91
N ASP A 726 17.57 -40.56 36.22
CA ASP A 726 17.72 -41.93 36.72
C ASP A 726 18.52 -41.96 38.04
N GLY A 727 19.51 -41.08 38.16
CA GLY A 727 20.29 -40.87 39.38
C GLY A 727 19.48 -40.38 40.58
N LEU A 728 18.36 -39.70 40.36
CA LEU A 728 17.44 -39.26 41.43
C LEU A 728 16.69 -40.44 42.07
N LYS A 729 16.58 -41.57 41.36
CA LYS A 729 15.78 -42.74 41.74
C LYS A 729 14.33 -42.37 42.06
N SER A 730 13.79 -41.42 41.30
CA SER A 730 12.40 -40.97 41.44
C SER A 730 11.42 -41.97 40.78
N PRO A 731 10.23 -42.19 41.36
CA PRO A 731 9.16 -42.95 40.71
C PRO A 731 8.42 -42.15 39.63
N ASN A 732 8.69 -40.85 39.49
CA ASN A 732 8.09 -40.01 38.46
C ASN A 732 8.62 -40.39 37.06
N THR A 733 7.91 -39.97 36.00
CA THR A 733 8.31 -40.22 34.61
C THR A 733 8.89 -38.96 33.99
N LEU A 734 10.03 -39.07 33.30
CA LEU A 734 10.62 -38.01 32.48
C LEU A 734 10.34 -38.28 30.98
N VAL A 735 9.91 -37.24 30.27
CA VAL A 735 9.81 -37.22 28.80
C VAL A 735 10.63 -36.04 28.31
N ILE A 736 11.51 -36.25 27.32
CA ILE A 736 12.38 -35.21 26.75
C ILE A 736 12.06 -35.02 25.27
N ASN A 737 11.52 -33.85 24.92
CA ASN A 737 11.17 -33.51 23.55
C ASN A 737 12.02 -32.33 23.05
N VAL A 738 12.51 -32.47 21.83
CA VAL A 738 13.29 -31.45 21.11
C VAL A 738 12.40 -31.03 19.95
N GLU A 739 12.02 -29.76 19.93
CA GLU A 739 10.87 -29.32 19.14
C GLU A 739 11.33 -28.54 17.92
N HIS A 740 12.32 -27.67 18.07
CA HIS A 740 12.89 -26.90 16.97
C HIS A 740 14.42 -26.92 17.04
N THR A 741 15.07 -27.15 15.91
CA THR A 741 16.52 -27.13 15.77
C THR A 741 16.90 -26.34 14.53
N ALA A 742 17.83 -25.41 14.67
CA ALA A 742 18.43 -24.65 13.58
C ALA A 742 19.95 -24.70 13.70
N ASP A 743 20.60 -24.89 12.56
CA ASP A 743 22.06 -24.98 12.51
C ASP A 743 22.69 -23.59 12.67
N TRP A 744 23.98 -23.54 13.01
CA TRP A 744 24.73 -22.30 12.96
C TRP A 744 25.06 -21.93 11.51
N TRP A 745 25.43 -20.67 11.29
CA TRP A 745 25.88 -20.18 9.99
C TRP A 745 27.16 -19.33 10.14
N LEU A 746 28.09 -19.49 9.22
CA LEU A 746 29.31 -18.70 9.13
C LEU A 746 29.64 -18.46 7.66
N GLY A 747 29.55 -17.20 7.23
CA GLY A 747 29.82 -16.79 5.85
C GLY A 747 31.31 -16.84 5.49
N ASN A 748 31.58 -16.95 4.19
CA ASN A 748 32.93 -16.94 3.64
C ASN A 748 33.37 -15.50 3.37
N LEU A 749 34.35 -15.00 4.14
CA LEU A 749 34.81 -13.61 4.05
C LEU A 749 35.74 -13.34 2.86
N ASP A 750 36.31 -14.39 2.27
CA ASP A 750 37.32 -14.30 1.21
C ASP A 750 36.72 -14.44 -0.20
N ASP A 751 35.39 -14.64 -0.30
CA ASP A 751 34.74 -14.77 -1.61
C ASP A 751 34.46 -13.42 -2.28
N HIS A 752 34.34 -13.46 -3.60
CA HIS A 752 34.14 -12.26 -4.41
C HIS A 752 32.76 -11.62 -4.17
N TRP A 753 31.78 -12.38 -3.67
CA TRP A 753 30.45 -11.90 -3.34
C TRP A 753 30.50 -10.99 -2.12
N PHE A 754 31.18 -11.43 -1.06
CA PHE A 754 31.39 -10.68 0.18
C PHE A 754 32.21 -9.43 -0.08
N GLU A 755 33.30 -9.52 -0.84
CA GLU A 755 34.11 -8.37 -1.24
C GLU A 755 33.26 -7.31 -1.99
N SER A 756 32.38 -7.77 -2.89
CA SER A 756 31.52 -6.88 -3.68
C SER A 756 30.46 -6.19 -2.80
N LEU A 757 29.88 -6.92 -1.84
CA LEU A 757 28.94 -6.37 -0.88
C LEU A 757 29.62 -5.37 0.07
N GLU A 758 30.80 -5.72 0.60
CA GLU A 758 31.60 -4.86 1.46
C GLU A 758 32.00 -3.56 0.76
N SER A 759 32.43 -3.66 -0.51
CA SER A 759 32.69 -2.52 -1.36
C SER A 759 31.45 -1.66 -1.62
N ALA A 760 30.28 -2.28 -1.81
CA ALA A 760 29.04 -1.55 -2.02
C ALA A 760 28.63 -0.75 -0.77
N VAL A 761 28.74 -1.35 0.41
CA VAL A 761 28.48 -0.67 1.69
C VAL A 761 29.45 0.49 1.91
N ARG A 762 30.75 0.26 1.70
CA ARG A 762 31.80 1.28 1.83
C ARG A 762 31.55 2.49 0.94
N GLU A 763 31.22 2.27 -0.32
CA GLU A 763 30.96 3.36 -1.28
C GLU A 763 29.70 4.16 -0.94
N GLU A 764 28.64 3.51 -0.47
CA GLU A 764 27.41 4.21 -0.11
C GLU A 764 27.49 4.95 1.21
N TRP A 765 28.24 4.43 2.19
CA TRP A 765 28.34 5.03 3.52
C TRP A 765 29.57 5.91 3.72
N GLY A 766 30.58 5.79 2.84
CA GLY A 766 31.83 6.54 2.94
C GLY A 766 32.77 6.04 4.05
N GLU A 767 32.47 4.89 4.67
CA GLU A 767 33.21 4.31 5.78
C GLU A 767 33.29 2.79 5.66
N GLU A 768 34.35 2.19 6.22
CA GLU A 768 34.50 0.73 6.27
C GLU A 768 33.42 0.08 7.14
N PRO A 769 32.61 -0.85 6.61
CA PRO A 769 31.63 -1.56 7.42
C PRO A 769 32.29 -2.44 8.48
N LEU A 770 31.62 -2.57 9.62
CA LEU A 770 32.02 -3.52 10.65
C LEU A 770 31.55 -4.92 10.30
N ARG A 771 32.45 -5.90 10.38
CA ARG A 771 32.08 -7.31 10.29
C ARG A 771 31.57 -7.77 11.65
N ILE A 772 30.30 -8.16 11.72
CA ILE A 772 29.66 -8.58 12.97
C ILE A 772 29.12 -9.99 12.87
N ARG A 773 28.92 -10.62 14.02
CA ARG A 773 28.14 -11.86 14.15
C ARG A 773 26.91 -11.54 14.99
N GLU A 774 25.90 -12.39 14.96
CA GLU A 774 24.79 -12.28 15.89
C GLU A 774 24.61 -13.52 16.77
N GLY A 775 23.98 -13.30 17.93
CA GLY A 775 23.60 -14.38 18.84
C GLY A 775 22.25 -15.03 18.49
N GLY A 776 21.51 -14.44 17.55
CA GLY A 776 20.26 -14.97 17.00
C GLY A 776 20.51 -16.13 16.02
N SER A 777 19.42 -16.67 15.49
CA SER A 777 19.41 -17.77 14.52
C SER A 777 18.37 -17.47 13.46
N ILE A 778 18.72 -17.66 12.19
CA ILE A 778 17.77 -17.61 11.07
C ILE A 778 17.83 -19.00 10.42
N PRO A 779 16.89 -19.91 10.75
CA PRO A 779 16.99 -21.33 10.40
C PRO A 779 17.11 -21.60 8.89
N SER A 780 16.49 -20.73 8.09
CA SER A 780 16.45 -20.85 6.63
C SER A 780 17.81 -20.61 5.97
N VAL A 781 18.71 -19.80 6.54
CA VAL A 781 20.02 -19.49 5.92
C VAL A 781 20.93 -20.72 5.74
N PRO A 782 21.29 -21.48 6.81
CA PRO A 782 22.13 -22.66 6.66
C PRO A 782 21.43 -23.77 5.86
N TYR A 783 20.09 -23.80 5.86
CA TYR A 783 19.35 -24.71 5.00
C TYR A 783 19.51 -24.35 3.51
N LEU A 784 19.30 -23.09 3.14
CA LEU A 784 19.38 -22.64 1.76
C LEU A 784 20.80 -22.81 1.19
N GLU A 785 21.85 -22.51 1.97
CA GLU A 785 23.24 -22.76 1.54
C GLU A 785 23.47 -24.25 1.23
N LYS A 786 22.97 -25.17 2.08
CA LYS A 786 23.10 -26.62 1.85
C LYS A 786 22.28 -27.09 0.64
N GLU A 787 21.08 -26.54 0.46
CA GLU A 787 20.15 -26.94 -0.60
C GLU A 787 20.63 -26.48 -1.97
N PHE A 788 21.12 -25.24 -2.08
CA PHE A 788 21.60 -24.64 -3.34
C PHE A 788 23.12 -24.74 -3.54
N LYS A 789 23.87 -25.16 -2.52
CA LYS A 789 25.34 -25.33 -2.56
C LYS A 789 26.09 -24.06 -2.93
N CYS A 790 25.61 -22.92 -2.44
CA CYS A 790 26.21 -21.60 -2.63
C CYS A 790 26.35 -20.86 -1.31
N HIS A 791 27.10 -19.76 -1.32
CA HIS A 791 27.35 -18.95 -0.12
C HIS A 791 26.25 -17.91 0.10
N ALA A 792 25.91 -17.69 1.37
CA ALA A 792 25.04 -16.61 1.79
C ALA A 792 25.82 -15.36 2.23
N LEU A 793 25.20 -14.21 2.07
CA LEU A 793 25.65 -12.89 2.49
C LEU A 793 24.53 -12.25 3.30
N HIS A 794 24.87 -11.59 4.41
CA HIS A 794 23.87 -10.98 5.28
C HIS A 794 24.12 -9.48 5.44
N LEU A 795 23.27 -8.68 4.79
CA LEU A 795 23.28 -7.22 4.82
C LEU A 795 22.23 -6.72 5.83
N PRO A 796 22.60 -6.34 7.06
CA PRO A 796 21.65 -5.70 7.97
C PRO A 796 21.26 -4.30 7.48
N MET A 797 19.96 -4.02 7.42
CA MET A 797 19.43 -2.66 7.20
C MET A 797 18.96 -2.00 8.49
N GLY A 798 18.52 -2.77 9.49
CA GLY A 798 18.09 -2.26 10.78
C GLY A 798 19.25 -1.78 11.65
N GLN A 799 18.95 -1.01 12.69
CA GLN A 799 19.89 -0.49 13.68
C GLN A 799 19.63 -1.09 15.07
N SER A 800 20.61 -0.98 15.96
CA SER A 800 20.51 -1.56 17.31
C SER A 800 19.33 -1.00 18.12
N SER A 801 18.88 0.21 17.79
CA SER A 801 17.77 0.90 18.45
C SER A 801 16.42 0.75 17.75
N ASP A 802 16.30 -0.15 16.77
CA ASP A 802 15.10 -0.34 15.96
C ASP A 802 14.00 -1.15 16.66
N GLN A 803 14.30 -1.76 17.82
CA GLN A 803 13.31 -2.39 18.69
C GLN A 803 12.49 -3.49 18.00
N ALA A 804 13.14 -4.30 17.14
CA ALA A 804 12.57 -5.53 16.61
C ALA A 804 11.96 -6.37 17.75
N HIS A 805 10.79 -6.95 17.50
CA HIS A 805 9.97 -7.69 18.48
C HIS A 805 9.42 -6.87 19.66
N LEU A 806 9.72 -5.58 19.78
CA LEU A 806 9.30 -4.73 20.90
C LEU A 806 8.32 -3.63 20.44
N PRO A 807 7.62 -2.96 21.38
CA PRO A 807 6.78 -1.81 21.05
C PRO A 807 7.59 -0.65 20.47
N ASN A 808 7.01 0.10 19.52
CA ASN A 808 7.65 1.20 18.79
C ASN A 808 8.78 0.78 17.86
N GLU A 809 8.73 -0.47 17.37
CA GLU A 809 9.57 -0.93 16.27
C GLU A 809 9.63 0.13 15.16
N ARG A 810 10.85 0.36 14.69
CA ARG A 810 11.15 1.42 13.72
C ARG A 810 12.28 1.00 12.78
N ILE A 811 12.43 1.73 11.70
CA ILE A 811 13.64 1.69 10.87
C ILE A 811 14.00 3.12 10.46
N ALA A 812 15.29 3.46 10.46
CA ALA A 812 15.72 4.76 9.95
C ALA A 812 15.47 4.86 8.44
N LEU A 813 14.83 5.95 8.01
CA LEU A 813 14.59 6.21 6.58
C LEU A 813 15.90 6.29 5.79
N ARG A 814 16.94 6.85 6.42
CA ARG A 814 18.32 6.87 5.88
C ARG A 814 18.83 5.45 5.60
N ASN A 815 18.63 4.54 6.55
CA ASN A 815 19.08 3.15 6.44
C ASN A 815 18.35 2.41 5.32
N LEU A 816 17.03 2.58 5.23
CA LEU A 816 16.24 1.95 4.17
C LEU A 816 16.68 2.45 2.76
N HIS A 817 16.91 3.76 2.60
CA HIS A 817 17.39 4.33 1.33
C HIS A 817 18.81 3.88 0.98
N LYS A 818 19.72 3.93 1.95
CA LYS A 818 21.10 3.51 1.74
C LYS A 818 21.20 2.00 1.54
N GLY A 819 20.38 1.21 2.22
CA GLY A 819 20.25 -0.24 2.02
C GLY A 819 19.85 -0.57 0.58
N LYS A 820 18.81 0.08 0.05
CA LYS A 820 18.43 -0.01 -1.37
C LYS A 820 19.62 0.32 -2.29
N ALA A 821 20.30 1.45 -2.07
CA ALA A 821 21.43 1.88 -2.90
C ALA A 821 22.63 0.91 -2.82
N VAL A 822 22.90 0.32 -1.64
CA VAL A 822 23.92 -0.72 -1.47
C VAL A 822 23.56 -1.94 -2.29
N VAL A 823 22.30 -2.38 -2.27
CA VAL A 823 21.83 -3.52 -3.07
C VAL A 823 21.98 -3.22 -4.56
N GLU A 824 21.56 -2.05 -5.05
CA GLU A 824 21.75 -1.67 -6.46
C GLU A 824 23.21 -1.77 -6.88
N ARG A 825 24.11 -1.19 -6.08
CA ARG A 825 25.54 -1.19 -6.35
C ARG A 825 26.16 -2.59 -6.27
N PHE A 826 25.71 -3.41 -5.33
CA PHE A 826 26.12 -4.81 -5.23
C PHE A 826 25.74 -5.59 -6.49
N LEU A 827 24.48 -5.48 -6.95
CA LEU A 827 24.01 -6.16 -8.16
C LEU A 827 24.74 -5.69 -9.43
N LEU A 828 25.12 -4.42 -9.52
CA LEU A 828 25.96 -3.92 -10.62
C LEU A 828 27.38 -4.50 -10.58
N LYS A 829 28.03 -4.52 -9.40
CA LYS A 829 29.40 -5.03 -9.25
C LYS A 829 29.54 -6.51 -9.59
N VAL A 830 28.57 -7.31 -9.18
CA VAL A 830 28.61 -8.77 -9.42
C VAL A 830 28.27 -9.14 -10.85
N ALA A 831 27.53 -8.29 -11.58
CA ALA A 831 27.37 -8.43 -13.02
C ALA A 831 28.69 -8.20 -13.78
N ASP A 832 29.43 -7.14 -13.44
CA ASP A 832 30.68 -6.77 -14.13
C ASP A 832 31.78 -7.83 -13.99
N LYS A 833 31.94 -8.41 -12.79
CA LYS A 833 33.04 -9.34 -12.49
C LYS A 833 32.92 -10.70 -13.21
N ASN A 834 31.71 -11.18 -13.53
CA ASN A 834 31.53 -12.41 -14.32
C ASN A 834 32.04 -12.29 -15.77
N SER A 835 32.34 -11.08 -16.25
CA SER A 835 33.02 -10.87 -17.54
C SER A 835 34.47 -11.35 -17.56
N LEU A 836 35.13 -11.46 -16.38
CA LEU A 836 36.57 -11.69 -16.27
C LEU A 836 36.93 -13.16 -16.03
N ASP A 837 36.02 -13.97 -15.48
CA ASP A 837 36.26 -15.39 -15.16
C ASP A 837 35.99 -16.36 -16.33
N THR A 838 35.71 -15.85 -17.54
CA THR A 838 35.53 -16.65 -18.76
C THR A 838 36.78 -16.78 -19.64
N ILE A 839 37.97 -16.42 -19.12
CA ILE A 839 39.23 -16.79 -19.78
C ILE A 839 39.64 -18.18 -19.26
N PRO A 840 39.55 -19.25 -20.08
CA PRO A 840 40.01 -20.56 -19.65
C PRO A 840 41.52 -20.52 -19.43
N SER A 841 41.96 -20.94 -18.24
CA SER A 841 43.35 -21.32 -17.96
C SER A 841 43.74 -22.57 -18.73
#